data_AF-A0A3N5QWV1-F1
#
_entry.id   AF-A0A3N5QWV1-F1
#
_cell.length_a   1.000
_cell.length_b   1.000
_cell.length_c   1.000
_cell.angle_alpha   90.00
_cell.angle_beta   90.00
_cell.angle_gamma   90.00
#
_symmetry.space_group_name_H-M   'P 1'
#
loop_
_entity.id
_entity.type
_entity.pdbx_description
1 polymer ?
#
loop_
_entity_poly.entity_id
_entity_poly.type
_entity_poly.pdbx_seq_one_letter_code
_entity_poly.pdbx_strand_id
1 'polypeptide(L)'
;RIIPIRFIFANKLGKADRLLLTFDALVLWRFLGREIALGKIIHGDDHATVKVKTLVLAAEVRQNINKIAALLAISVPPDLVLNPHCTECEFQTRCRLQAIETDELSLLAGLSAKERQKIRSKGIFTVTQLSYTFRPRRRPKRLRDKREKYHHSLKALAIREKKAHIIGSPELKIEGTPVYFDVEGLPDRDFYYLIGLRICQGKSAVKQSMWAESAADEEKIWWEFLGILETVENPVLVHYGSYETMFLKQMADRYGGPQENSVGAKAINAAINLISVTYAQIYLPTYSNSLKELAGYLGLNWSEPEATGLTSIVCRHEWENSKVPEKKKKLITYNSEDCLALQMLTETILTIIDEVISPIDPASKNVVNCNNIRRPQRFRWSLEEFSVQDFATINQAAYWSYQRGRVYVKAPSLLRLPKQRIKHSLSFDRDVEVTCAPDVCRGCGQERFRKAGFRKKVVHDLHFQRRGIVRRSLRLLENHYVCVNCGTKNSPLGTVLPDDRYGQGLTAYIIYHLVDAFVPQEAVTRILNRMFGFRLKGSGSINKIKAKAANFYRPTYESILQRLAHGQLLHVDETSANIQGRRAYVWAFASFDHVAYVYSETREADLPKQFLADFHGVLVSDFYAAYDSIPCPQQKCLVHLLRDLNTDLLNAPFNLELRGIAEEFGSLLRTILMSVDRFGLKKRFLRKHKVQTEQFLKKIASSEFQSSAAIKY
;
A
#
# COMPACT_ATOMS: atom_id res chain seq x y z
N ARG A 1 35.61 -28.37 -44.01
CA ARG A 1 34.76 -27.48 -43.16
C ARG A 1 34.22 -28.35 -42.03
N ILE A 2 34.53 -28.05 -40.78
CA ILE A 2 34.09 -28.87 -39.62
C ILE A 2 32.74 -28.34 -39.15
N ILE A 3 31.77 -29.23 -38.95
CA ILE A 3 30.41 -28.89 -38.52
C ILE A 3 30.06 -29.83 -37.37
N PRO A 4 29.98 -29.35 -36.12
CA PRO A 4 29.50 -30.15 -35.01
C PRO A 4 28.04 -30.50 -35.20
N ILE A 5 27.70 -31.74 -34.90
CA ILE A 5 26.34 -32.28 -34.97
C ILE A 5 25.96 -32.78 -33.58
N ARG A 6 24.84 -32.30 -33.05
CA ARG A 6 24.26 -32.77 -31.79
C ARG A 6 22.92 -33.44 -32.07
N PHE A 7 22.73 -34.64 -31.52
CA PHE A 7 21.45 -35.36 -31.59
C PHE A 7 20.64 -35.07 -30.33
N ILE A 8 19.37 -34.74 -30.51
CA ILE A 8 18.46 -34.38 -29.41
C ILE A 8 17.13 -35.08 -29.66
N PHE A 9 16.63 -35.83 -28.68
CA PHE A 9 15.40 -36.59 -28.86
C PHE A 9 14.13 -35.71 -28.97
N ALA A 10 14.13 -34.54 -28.35
CA ALA A 10 12.99 -33.62 -28.33
C ALA A 10 12.63 -33.07 -29.73
N ASN A 11 11.33 -33.06 -30.05
CA ASN A 11 10.75 -32.45 -31.24
C ASN A 11 10.85 -30.92 -31.21
N LYS A 12 10.75 -30.30 -30.03
CA LYS A 12 10.87 -28.84 -29.86
C LYS A 12 12.22 -28.47 -29.27
N LEU A 13 13.02 -27.75 -30.05
CA LEU A 13 14.31 -27.24 -29.60
C LEU A 13 14.17 -25.97 -28.77
N GLY A 14 14.75 -25.99 -27.56
CA GLY A 14 14.89 -24.86 -26.68
C GLY A 14 16.15 -24.03 -26.93
N LYS A 15 16.29 -22.97 -26.12
CA LYS A 15 17.52 -22.15 -26.10
C LYS A 15 18.72 -22.94 -25.56
N ALA A 16 18.49 -23.79 -24.55
CA ALA A 16 19.53 -24.60 -23.92
C ALA A 16 20.23 -25.53 -24.93
N ASP A 17 19.47 -26.18 -25.80
CA ASP A 17 19.98 -27.06 -26.86
C ASP A 17 20.96 -26.34 -27.80
N ARG A 18 20.59 -25.12 -28.20
CA ARG A 18 21.41 -24.27 -29.06
C ARG A 18 22.68 -23.79 -28.35
N LEU A 19 22.59 -23.51 -27.05
CA LEU A 19 23.75 -23.14 -26.23
C LEU A 19 24.71 -24.32 -26.03
N LEU A 20 24.20 -25.54 -25.81
CA LEU A 20 25.02 -26.75 -25.69
C LEU A 20 25.78 -27.05 -26.98
N LEU A 21 25.11 -27.01 -28.15
CA LEU A 21 25.80 -27.15 -29.43
C LEU A 21 26.86 -26.05 -29.63
N THR A 22 26.57 -24.82 -29.19
CA THR A 22 27.53 -23.71 -29.28
C THR A 22 28.72 -23.92 -28.35
N PHE A 23 28.50 -24.52 -27.17
CA PHE A 23 29.57 -24.94 -26.27
C PHE A 23 30.46 -26.00 -26.92
N ASP A 24 29.88 -27.04 -27.52
CA ASP A 24 30.62 -28.09 -28.25
C ASP A 24 31.47 -27.47 -29.37
N ALA A 25 30.89 -26.53 -30.13
CA ALA A 25 31.58 -25.79 -31.18
C ALA A 25 32.74 -24.93 -30.63
N LEU A 26 32.58 -24.32 -29.45
CA LEU A 26 33.60 -23.51 -28.81
C LEU A 26 34.78 -24.36 -28.30
N VAL A 27 34.48 -25.56 -27.77
CA VAL A 27 35.50 -26.54 -27.38
C VAL A 27 36.30 -27.00 -28.61
N LEU A 28 35.61 -27.38 -29.68
CA LEU A 28 36.25 -27.78 -30.93
C LEU A 28 37.06 -26.64 -31.56
N TRP A 29 36.56 -25.41 -31.51
CA TRP A 29 37.31 -24.25 -31.97
C TRP A 29 38.63 -24.10 -31.21
N ARG A 30 38.61 -24.17 -29.87
CA ARG A 30 39.83 -24.09 -29.05
C ARG A 30 40.82 -25.21 -29.37
N PHE A 31 40.32 -26.43 -29.57
CA PHE A 31 41.17 -27.59 -29.86
C PHE A 31 41.81 -27.51 -31.26
N LEU A 32 41.05 -27.09 -32.27
CA LEU A 32 41.47 -27.10 -33.67
C LEU A 32 42.15 -25.81 -34.12
N GLY A 33 42.10 -24.75 -33.30
CA GLY A 33 42.58 -23.41 -33.64
C GLY A 33 41.81 -22.73 -34.79
N ARG A 34 40.65 -23.28 -35.17
CA ARG A 34 39.83 -22.81 -36.31
C ARG A 34 38.42 -22.49 -35.88
N GLU A 35 37.95 -21.31 -36.25
CA GLU A 35 36.62 -20.84 -35.88
C GLU A 35 35.53 -21.66 -36.55
N ILE A 36 34.56 -22.11 -35.76
CA ILE A 36 33.40 -22.89 -36.23
C ILE A 36 32.18 -21.98 -36.18
N ALA A 37 31.74 -21.48 -37.33
CA ALA A 37 30.63 -20.53 -37.42
C ALA A 37 29.23 -21.16 -37.47
N LEU A 38 29.15 -22.47 -37.73
CA LEU A 38 27.88 -23.20 -37.92
C LEU A 38 27.96 -24.59 -37.28
N GLY A 39 26.92 -24.95 -36.55
CA GLY A 39 26.64 -26.32 -36.10
C GLY A 39 25.26 -26.78 -36.57
N LYS A 40 24.99 -28.08 -36.44
CA LYS A 40 23.69 -28.69 -36.75
C LYS A 40 23.13 -29.40 -35.52
N ILE A 41 21.83 -29.28 -35.31
CA ILE A 41 21.08 -30.12 -34.38
C ILE A 41 20.17 -31.01 -35.22
N ILE A 42 20.26 -32.32 -35.02
CA ILE A 42 19.31 -33.30 -35.56
C ILE A 42 18.37 -33.67 -34.41
N HIS A 43 17.06 -33.46 -34.59
CA HIS A 43 16.12 -33.58 -33.50
C HIS A 43 14.73 -34.11 -33.87
N GLY A 44 14.01 -34.56 -32.84
CA GLY A 44 12.65 -35.07 -32.95
C GLY A 44 12.55 -36.42 -33.63
N ASP A 45 11.32 -36.94 -33.69
CA ASP A 45 11.03 -38.24 -34.27
C ASP A 45 11.29 -38.26 -35.79
N ASP A 46 11.08 -37.12 -36.46
CA ASP A 46 11.32 -36.92 -37.91
C ASP A 46 12.78 -36.65 -38.27
N HIS A 47 13.70 -36.64 -37.29
CA HIS A 47 15.13 -36.32 -37.50
C HIS A 47 15.35 -34.97 -38.21
N ALA A 48 14.50 -33.99 -37.89
CA ALA A 48 14.57 -32.65 -38.44
C ALA A 48 15.94 -32.01 -38.17
N THR A 49 16.51 -31.32 -39.16
CA THR A 49 17.84 -30.72 -39.05
C THR A 49 17.75 -29.20 -38.96
N VAL A 50 18.22 -28.64 -37.84
CA VAL A 50 18.31 -27.20 -37.61
C VAL A 50 19.76 -26.75 -37.64
N LYS A 51 20.06 -25.70 -38.44
CA LYS A 51 21.38 -25.06 -38.48
C LYS A 51 21.44 -23.95 -37.43
N VAL A 52 22.46 -23.96 -36.58
CA VAL A 52 22.68 -22.96 -35.52
C VAL A 52 23.94 -22.14 -35.84
N LYS A 53 23.78 -20.82 -35.84
CA LYS A 53 24.91 -19.86 -35.95
C LYS A 53 25.56 -19.72 -34.58
N THR A 54 26.69 -20.39 -34.38
CA THR A 54 27.40 -20.50 -33.09
C THR A 54 27.99 -19.15 -32.64
N LEU A 55 28.42 -18.30 -33.57
CA LEU A 55 29.02 -17.00 -33.25
C LEU A 55 28.08 -16.05 -32.49
N VAL A 56 26.78 -16.13 -32.79
CA VAL A 56 25.75 -15.29 -32.15
C VAL A 56 25.60 -15.64 -30.66
N LEU A 57 25.76 -16.93 -30.32
CA LEU A 57 25.56 -17.45 -28.97
C LEU A 57 26.87 -17.60 -28.19
N ALA A 58 28.03 -17.46 -28.85
CA ALA A 58 29.34 -17.68 -28.24
C ALA A 58 29.62 -16.75 -27.05
N ALA A 59 29.18 -15.49 -27.11
CA ALA A 59 29.33 -14.55 -26.01
C ALA A 59 28.57 -15.01 -24.75
N GLU A 60 27.34 -15.49 -24.92
CA GLU A 60 26.51 -16.00 -23.82
C GLU A 60 27.10 -17.29 -23.24
N VAL A 61 27.56 -18.21 -24.09
CA VAL A 61 28.26 -19.44 -23.64
C VAL A 61 29.49 -19.10 -22.81
N ARG A 62 30.33 -18.15 -23.26
CA ARG A 62 31.50 -17.70 -22.49
C ARG A 62 31.12 -17.09 -21.15
N GLN A 63 30.05 -16.27 -21.12
CA GLN A 63 29.56 -15.70 -19.87
C GLN A 63 29.11 -16.79 -18.89
N ASN A 64 28.42 -17.83 -19.37
CA ASN A 64 28.00 -18.95 -18.54
C ASN A 64 29.19 -19.80 -18.07
N ILE A 65 30.20 -20.03 -18.92
CA ILE A 65 31.46 -20.69 -18.51
C ILE A 65 32.13 -19.89 -17.39
N ASN A 66 32.22 -18.56 -17.51
CA ASN A 66 32.82 -17.72 -16.46
C ASN A 66 32.06 -17.80 -15.14
N LYS A 67 30.72 -17.86 -15.17
CA LYS A 67 29.90 -18.08 -13.97
C LYS A 67 30.18 -19.44 -13.33
N ILE A 68 30.28 -20.51 -14.13
CA ILE A 68 30.60 -21.85 -13.64
C ILE A 68 32.02 -21.88 -13.05
N ALA A 69 33.00 -21.28 -13.72
CA ALA A 69 34.37 -21.18 -13.22
C ALA A 69 34.45 -20.42 -11.88
N ALA A 70 33.68 -19.33 -11.74
CA ALA A 70 33.57 -18.60 -10.48
C ALA A 70 32.96 -19.48 -9.37
N LEU A 71 31.94 -20.29 -9.66
CA LEU A 71 31.35 -21.22 -8.69
C LEU A 71 32.34 -22.30 -8.26
N LEU A 72 33.15 -22.84 -9.20
CA LEU A 72 34.16 -23.86 -8.90
C LEU A 72 35.36 -23.31 -8.11
N ALA A 73 35.63 -22.01 -8.19
CA ALA A 73 36.73 -21.37 -7.47
C ALA A 73 36.40 -21.07 -5.99
N ILE A 74 35.13 -21.11 -5.58
CA ILE A 74 34.69 -20.81 -4.22
C ILE A 74 34.88 -22.04 -3.34
N SER A 75 35.53 -21.89 -2.18
CA SER A 75 35.79 -22.96 -1.21
C SER A 75 34.61 -23.29 -0.28
N VAL A 76 33.58 -22.43 -0.27
CA VAL A 76 32.37 -22.57 0.54
C VAL A 76 31.21 -23.04 -0.35
N PRO A 77 30.41 -24.03 0.07
CA PRO A 77 29.25 -24.46 -0.69
C PRO A 77 28.24 -23.30 -0.88
N PRO A 78 27.56 -23.23 -2.04
CA PRO A 78 26.56 -22.19 -2.29
C PRO A 78 25.35 -22.33 -1.36
N ASP A 79 24.67 -21.21 -1.11
CA ASP A 79 23.40 -21.17 -0.37
C ASP A 79 22.39 -22.16 -0.94
N LEU A 80 21.74 -22.92 -0.05
CA LEU A 80 20.65 -23.79 -0.42
C LEU A 80 19.46 -22.97 -0.92
N VAL A 81 19.10 -23.20 -2.20
CA VAL A 81 17.98 -22.53 -2.84
C VAL A 81 17.19 -23.53 -3.66
N LEU A 82 15.95 -23.79 -3.24
CA LEU A 82 15.00 -24.53 -4.07
C LEU A 82 14.62 -23.70 -5.30
N ASN A 83 14.57 -24.36 -6.46
CA ASN A 83 14.35 -23.74 -7.76
C ASN A 83 13.49 -24.65 -8.66
N PRO A 84 13.07 -24.20 -9.86
CA PRO A 84 12.19 -25.00 -10.72
C PRO A 84 12.77 -26.36 -11.16
N HIS A 85 14.10 -26.48 -11.29
CA HIS A 85 14.78 -27.73 -11.64
C HIS A 85 14.75 -28.75 -10.49
N CYS A 86 14.37 -28.35 -9.27
CA CYS A 86 14.32 -29.30 -8.15
C CYS A 86 13.42 -30.51 -8.43
N THR A 87 12.41 -30.41 -9.30
CA THR A 87 11.51 -31.52 -9.64
C THR A 87 12.17 -32.64 -10.44
N GLU A 88 13.28 -32.35 -11.13
CA GLU A 88 14.06 -33.31 -11.95
C GLU A 88 15.37 -33.71 -11.24
N CYS A 89 15.61 -33.20 -10.04
CA CYS A 89 16.90 -33.31 -9.36
C CYS A 89 16.95 -34.52 -8.43
N GLU A 90 17.93 -35.40 -8.61
CA GLU A 90 18.18 -36.55 -7.73
C GLU A 90 18.42 -36.16 -6.25
N PHE A 91 18.89 -34.93 -6.00
CA PHE A 91 19.12 -34.42 -4.65
C PHE A 91 17.91 -33.70 -4.04
N GLN A 92 16.74 -33.70 -4.70
CA GLN A 92 15.56 -32.95 -4.28
C GLN A 92 15.17 -33.24 -2.83
N THR A 93 15.11 -34.52 -2.45
CA THR A 93 14.68 -34.95 -1.11
C THR A 93 15.62 -34.40 -0.04
N ARG A 94 16.94 -34.54 -0.22
CA ARG A 94 17.95 -34.01 0.69
C ARG A 94 17.85 -32.49 0.81
N CYS A 95 17.81 -31.79 -0.33
CA CYS A 95 17.72 -30.33 -0.38
C CYS A 95 16.42 -29.82 0.26
N ARG A 96 15.29 -30.52 0.08
CA ARG A 96 14.01 -30.14 0.67
C ARG A 96 14.01 -30.32 2.19
N LEU A 97 14.57 -31.43 2.69
CA LEU A 97 14.72 -31.66 4.13
C LEU A 97 15.57 -30.57 4.78
N GLN A 98 16.74 -30.29 4.22
CA GLN A 98 17.62 -29.23 4.72
C GLN A 98 16.94 -27.85 4.67
N ALA A 99 16.14 -27.57 3.63
CA ALA A 99 15.39 -26.31 3.53
C ALA A 99 14.31 -26.20 4.62
N ILE A 100 13.64 -27.30 4.97
CA ILE A 100 12.67 -27.36 6.07
C ILE A 100 13.36 -27.16 7.42
N GLU A 101 14.48 -27.82 7.67
CA GLU A 101 15.25 -27.69 8.92
C GLU A 101 15.78 -26.26 9.13
N THR A 102 16.22 -25.62 8.05
CA THR A 102 16.71 -24.23 8.07
C THR A 102 15.60 -23.17 7.97
N ASP A 103 14.33 -23.61 7.83
CA ASP A 103 13.15 -22.76 7.64
C ASP A 103 13.31 -21.75 6.49
N GLU A 104 13.94 -22.19 5.40
CA GLU A 104 14.44 -21.32 4.33
C GLU A 104 13.31 -20.75 3.45
N LEU A 105 13.43 -19.46 3.08
CA LEU A 105 12.41 -18.76 2.28
C LEU A 105 12.10 -19.40 0.92
N SER A 106 13.06 -20.15 0.36
CA SER A 106 12.88 -20.84 -0.93
C SER A 106 11.84 -21.97 -0.89
N LEU A 107 11.39 -22.40 0.30
CA LEU A 107 10.26 -23.32 0.45
C LEU A 107 8.98 -22.73 -0.15
N LEU A 108 8.74 -21.43 0.01
CA LEU A 108 7.54 -20.77 -0.49
C LEU A 108 7.54 -20.70 -2.02
N ALA A 109 6.73 -21.55 -2.65
CA ALA A 109 6.64 -21.60 -4.11
C ALA A 109 6.18 -20.24 -4.69
N GLY A 110 6.77 -19.87 -5.83
CA GLY A 110 6.51 -18.60 -6.51
C GLY A 110 7.28 -17.40 -5.94
N LEU A 111 8.04 -17.56 -4.85
CA LEU A 111 8.89 -16.49 -4.31
C LEU A 111 10.19 -16.36 -5.12
N SER A 112 10.26 -15.34 -5.97
CA SER A 112 11.39 -15.15 -6.88
C SER A 112 12.70 -14.84 -6.14
N ALA A 113 13.85 -15.06 -6.80
CA ALA A 113 15.16 -14.74 -6.23
C ALA A 113 15.27 -13.24 -5.85
N LYS A 114 14.71 -12.35 -6.68
CA LYS A 114 14.66 -10.90 -6.41
C LYS A 114 13.82 -10.57 -5.17
N GLU A 115 12.67 -11.22 -5.02
CA GLU A 115 11.82 -11.02 -3.83
C GLU A 115 12.47 -11.57 -2.56
N ARG A 116 13.14 -12.73 -2.64
CA ARG A 116 13.92 -13.27 -1.52
C ARG A 116 15.03 -12.32 -1.10
N GLN A 117 15.80 -11.79 -2.04
CA GLN A 117 16.84 -10.80 -1.74
C GLN A 117 16.26 -9.54 -1.07
N LYS A 118 15.11 -9.06 -1.53
CA LYS A 118 14.39 -7.92 -0.92
C LYS A 118 13.86 -8.22 0.48
N ILE A 119 13.50 -9.46 0.78
CA ILE A 119 13.07 -9.88 2.12
C ILE A 119 14.30 -10.02 3.03
N ARG A 120 15.38 -10.65 2.55
CA ARG A 120 16.66 -10.76 3.26
C ARG A 120 17.27 -9.40 3.59
N SER A 121 17.15 -8.39 2.71
CA SER A 121 17.62 -7.03 3.00
C SER A 121 16.87 -6.32 4.13
N LYS A 122 15.76 -6.90 4.61
CA LYS A 122 15.02 -6.46 5.81
C LYS A 122 15.36 -7.27 7.07
N GLY A 123 16.39 -8.13 7.02
CA GLY A 123 16.76 -9.03 8.11
C GLY A 123 15.83 -10.23 8.28
N ILE A 124 15.01 -10.55 7.26
CA ILE A 124 14.11 -11.70 7.29
C ILE A 124 14.73 -12.81 6.45
N PHE A 125 15.14 -13.88 7.11
CA PHE A 125 15.82 -15.02 6.50
C PHE A 125 14.98 -16.29 6.53
N THR A 126 13.96 -16.38 7.39
CA THR A 126 13.15 -17.59 7.55
C THR A 126 11.66 -17.38 7.25
N VAL A 127 10.95 -18.46 6.92
CA VAL A 127 9.49 -18.44 6.71
C VAL A 127 8.79 -18.03 8.02
N THR A 128 9.26 -18.51 9.16
CA THR A 128 8.75 -18.12 10.47
C THR A 128 8.89 -16.62 10.72
N GLN A 129 10.04 -16.00 10.43
CA GLN A 129 10.20 -14.55 10.56
C GLN A 129 9.26 -13.79 9.62
N LEU A 130 9.11 -14.27 8.38
CA LEU A 130 8.21 -13.67 7.41
C LEU A 130 6.74 -13.70 7.88
N SER A 131 6.32 -14.74 8.60
CA SER A 131 4.96 -14.86 9.13
C SER A 131 4.55 -13.70 10.05
N TYR A 132 5.48 -13.16 10.85
CA TYR A 132 5.24 -12.05 11.78
C TYR A 132 5.09 -10.70 11.07
N THR A 133 5.42 -10.61 9.78
CA THR A 133 5.35 -9.36 9.03
C THR A 133 3.96 -9.08 8.43
N PHE A 134 3.08 -10.09 8.38
CA PHE A 134 1.75 -9.89 7.84
C PHE A 134 0.92 -8.97 8.74
N ARG A 135 0.45 -7.85 8.18
CA ARG A 135 -0.46 -6.92 8.86
C ARG A 135 -1.75 -6.77 8.06
N PRO A 136 -2.93 -7.04 8.66
CA PRO A 136 -4.21 -6.91 7.97
C PRO A 136 -4.48 -5.44 7.61
N ARG A 137 -4.59 -5.13 6.32
CA ARG A 137 -4.86 -3.76 5.82
C ARG A 137 -6.26 -3.69 5.20
N ARG A 138 -7.01 -2.62 5.49
CA ARG A 138 -8.28 -2.35 4.79
C ARG A 138 -7.98 -1.99 3.35
N ARG A 139 -8.54 -2.74 2.42
CA ARG A 139 -8.43 -2.43 1.00
C ARG A 139 -9.08 -1.07 0.69
N PRO A 140 -8.39 -0.16 -0.01
CA PRO A 140 -8.99 1.09 -0.46
C PRO A 140 -10.24 0.83 -1.29
N LYS A 141 -11.29 1.64 -1.14
CA LYS A 141 -12.57 1.45 -1.87
C LYS A 141 -12.38 1.32 -3.38
N ARG A 142 -11.42 2.06 -3.96
CA ARG A 142 -11.09 2.03 -5.40
C ARG A 142 -10.52 0.71 -5.91
N LEU A 143 -10.05 -0.15 -5.01
CA LEU A 143 -9.47 -1.44 -5.35
C LEU A 143 -10.40 -2.60 -5.00
N ARG A 144 -11.61 -2.35 -4.47
CA ARG A 144 -12.52 -3.39 -3.98
C ARG A 144 -12.79 -4.48 -5.04
N ASP A 145 -12.95 -4.05 -6.29
CA ASP A 145 -13.35 -4.93 -7.41
C ASP A 145 -12.14 -5.53 -8.17
N LYS A 146 -10.91 -5.16 -7.82
CA LYS A 146 -9.72 -5.76 -8.44
C LYS A 146 -9.38 -7.09 -7.77
N ARG A 147 -8.58 -7.94 -8.39
CA ARG A 147 -8.05 -9.14 -7.71
C ARG A 147 -7.03 -8.77 -6.61
N GLU A 148 -7.06 -9.47 -5.49
CA GLU A 148 -6.09 -9.26 -4.39
C GLU A 148 -4.68 -9.69 -4.81
N LYS A 149 -3.65 -9.01 -4.33
CA LYS A 149 -2.26 -9.41 -4.58
C LYS A 149 -1.93 -10.62 -3.70
N TYR A 150 -1.17 -11.58 -4.24
CA TYR A 150 -0.67 -12.71 -3.44
C TYR A 150 0.29 -12.23 -2.34
N HIS A 151 0.06 -12.68 -1.10
CA HIS A 151 0.85 -12.29 0.07
C HIS A 151 1.63 -13.49 0.63
N HIS A 152 2.93 -13.58 0.32
CA HIS A 152 3.79 -14.64 0.86
C HIS A 152 3.86 -14.62 2.39
N SER A 153 3.78 -13.45 3.02
CA SER A 153 3.72 -13.33 4.49
C SER A 153 2.44 -13.95 5.09
N LEU A 154 1.32 -13.95 4.36
CA LEU A 154 0.09 -14.61 4.78
C LEU A 154 0.20 -16.14 4.61
N LYS A 155 0.84 -16.60 3.53
CA LYS A 155 1.15 -18.02 3.36
C LYS A 155 2.06 -18.54 4.48
N ALA A 156 3.10 -17.78 4.83
CA ALA A 156 3.97 -18.06 5.96
C ALA A 156 3.20 -18.10 7.30
N LEU A 157 2.24 -17.18 7.50
CA LEU A 157 1.35 -17.19 8.66
C LEU A 157 0.48 -18.44 8.72
N ALA A 158 -0.11 -18.85 7.59
CA ALA A 158 -0.90 -20.07 7.50
C ALA A 158 -0.07 -21.30 7.87
N ILE A 159 1.15 -21.43 7.35
CA ILE A 159 2.08 -22.52 7.68
C ILE A 159 2.40 -22.56 9.18
N ARG A 160 2.79 -21.42 9.76
CA ARG A 160 3.13 -21.33 11.19
C ARG A 160 1.97 -21.73 12.09
N GLU A 161 0.77 -21.22 11.80
CA GLU A 161 -0.42 -21.47 12.62
C GLU A 161 -1.11 -22.80 12.30
N LYS A 162 -0.69 -23.47 11.22
CA LYS A 162 -1.32 -24.68 10.68
C LYS A 162 -2.83 -24.51 10.42
N LYS A 163 -3.22 -23.30 9.99
CA LYS A 163 -4.62 -22.90 9.77
C LYS A 163 -4.83 -22.29 8.40
N ALA A 164 -6.00 -22.55 7.81
CA ALA A 164 -6.41 -21.91 6.58
C ALA A 164 -6.71 -20.44 6.83
N HIS A 165 -6.15 -19.55 6.02
CA HIS A 165 -6.38 -18.12 6.10
C HIS A 165 -7.11 -17.61 4.86
N ILE A 166 -8.18 -16.84 5.06
CA ILE A 166 -8.95 -16.26 3.96
C ILE A 166 -8.81 -14.75 3.96
N ILE A 167 -8.62 -14.18 2.78
CA ILE A 167 -8.65 -12.74 2.52
C ILE A 167 -9.73 -12.43 1.47
N GLY A 168 -10.49 -11.36 1.70
CA GLY A 168 -11.61 -10.98 0.82
C GLY A 168 -12.86 -11.84 1.06
N SER A 169 -13.60 -12.06 -0.02
CA SER A 169 -14.87 -12.80 -0.06
C SER A 169 -14.84 -13.71 -1.30
N PRO A 170 -14.14 -14.86 -1.24
CA PRO A 170 -14.14 -15.80 -2.35
C PRO A 170 -15.55 -16.32 -2.62
N GLU A 171 -15.93 -16.34 -3.89
CA GLU A 171 -17.20 -16.89 -4.38
C GLU A 171 -16.88 -18.06 -5.31
N LEU A 172 -17.36 -19.25 -4.97
CA LEU A 172 -17.33 -20.44 -5.81
C LEU A 172 -18.76 -20.97 -5.89
N LYS A 173 -19.35 -20.94 -7.08
CA LYS A 173 -20.71 -21.43 -7.32
C LYS A 173 -20.63 -22.58 -8.31
N ILE A 174 -21.06 -23.76 -7.87
CA ILE A 174 -21.18 -24.95 -8.70
C ILE A 174 -22.67 -25.30 -8.72
N GLU A 175 -23.37 -24.81 -9.74
CA GLU A 175 -24.82 -24.99 -9.92
C GLU A 175 -25.05 -26.03 -11.04
N GLY A 176 -25.06 -27.31 -10.67
CA GLY A 176 -25.21 -28.42 -11.60
C GLY A 176 -24.44 -29.66 -11.15
N THR A 177 -24.15 -30.56 -12.08
CA THR A 177 -23.39 -31.78 -11.82
C THR A 177 -21.90 -31.50 -12.02
N PRO A 178 -21.06 -31.52 -10.96
CA PRO A 178 -19.63 -31.26 -11.13
C PRO A 178 -18.94 -32.42 -11.87
N VAL A 179 -18.21 -32.06 -12.91
CA VAL A 179 -17.36 -32.94 -13.71
C VAL A 179 -15.92 -32.50 -13.52
N TYR A 180 -15.19 -33.24 -12.70
CA TYR A 180 -13.76 -33.00 -12.47
C TYR A 180 -12.98 -33.69 -13.57
N PHE A 181 -12.09 -32.94 -14.22
CA PHE A 181 -11.28 -33.50 -15.29
C PHE A 181 -9.84 -33.08 -15.20
N ASP A 182 -8.98 -33.96 -15.70
CA ASP A 182 -7.55 -33.79 -15.79
C ASP A 182 -7.05 -34.42 -17.10
N VAL A 183 -6.00 -33.87 -17.69
CA VAL A 183 -5.48 -34.31 -18.98
C VAL A 183 -3.97 -34.48 -18.95
N GLU A 184 -3.51 -35.55 -19.58
CA GLU A 184 -2.09 -35.79 -19.78
C GLU A 184 -1.71 -35.63 -21.24
N GLY A 185 -0.54 -35.04 -21.48
CA GLY A 185 -0.02 -34.83 -22.82
C GLY A 185 1.50 -34.80 -22.87
N LEU A 186 2.01 -34.80 -24.10
CA LEU A 186 3.42 -34.65 -24.45
C LEU A 186 3.60 -33.25 -25.04
N PRO A 187 4.02 -32.25 -24.24
CA PRO A 187 4.18 -30.86 -24.71
C PRO A 187 5.16 -30.73 -25.88
N ASP A 188 6.12 -31.65 -25.95
CA ASP A 188 7.10 -31.74 -27.03
C ASP A 188 6.46 -32.03 -28.40
N ARG A 189 5.42 -32.88 -28.43
CA ARG A 189 4.69 -33.29 -29.63
C ARG A 189 3.35 -32.57 -29.82
N ASP A 190 2.99 -31.67 -28.89
CA ASP A 190 1.66 -31.07 -28.81
C ASP A 190 0.52 -32.10 -28.79
N PHE A 191 0.74 -33.28 -28.19
CA PHE A 191 -0.17 -34.42 -28.26
C PHE A 191 -0.76 -34.76 -26.89
N TYR A 192 -2.09 -34.84 -26.78
CA TYR A 192 -2.80 -35.26 -25.57
C TYR A 192 -3.19 -36.73 -25.68
N TYR A 193 -2.75 -37.54 -24.71
CA TYR A 193 -2.89 -38.99 -24.78
C TYR A 193 -3.91 -39.57 -23.79
N LEU A 194 -4.33 -38.79 -22.79
CA LEU A 194 -5.26 -39.26 -21.77
C LEU A 194 -6.15 -38.11 -21.30
N ILE A 195 -7.46 -38.37 -21.29
CA ILE A 195 -8.46 -37.51 -20.67
C ILE A 195 -9.10 -38.32 -19.53
N GLY A 196 -9.02 -37.79 -18.32
CA GLY A 196 -9.68 -38.33 -17.13
C GLY A 196 -10.93 -37.55 -16.78
N LEU A 197 -11.99 -38.26 -16.44
CA LEU A 197 -13.21 -37.67 -15.92
C LEU A 197 -13.66 -38.34 -14.63
N ARG A 198 -14.17 -37.51 -13.74
CA ARG A 198 -14.86 -37.93 -12.52
C ARG A 198 -16.16 -37.14 -12.40
N ILE A 199 -17.27 -37.83 -12.63
CA ILE A 199 -18.62 -37.28 -12.64
C ILE A 199 -19.29 -37.61 -11.32
N CYS A 200 -19.68 -36.60 -10.55
CA CYS A 200 -20.31 -36.78 -9.24
C CYS A 200 -21.84 -36.69 -9.35
N GLN A 201 -22.52 -37.85 -9.32
CA GLN A 201 -23.98 -37.94 -9.29
C GLN A 201 -24.43 -38.28 -7.86
N GLY A 202 -24.70 -37.25 -7.05
CA GLY A 202 -25.05 -37.42 -5.64
C GLY A 202 -23.89 -38.00 -4.82
N LYS A 203 -24.09 -39.15 -4.16
CA LYS A 203 -23.05 -39.82 -3.34
C LYS A 203 -22.11 -40.74 -4.15
N SER A 204 -22.43 -41.00 -5.41
CA SER A 204 -21.67 -41.91 -6.26
C SER A 204 -20.89 -41.11 -7.30
N ALA A 205 -19.63 -41.51 -7.52
CA ALA A 205 -18.77 -40.88 -8.51
C ALA A 205 -18.35 -41.90 -9.57
N VAL A 206 -18.71 -41.63 -10.82
CA VAL A 206 -18.32 -42.45 -11.97
C VAL A 206 -16.98 -41.95 -12.48
N LYS A 207 -16.03 -42.87 -12.67
CA LYS A 207 -14.71 -42.60 -13.26
C LYS A 207 -14.72 -43.04 -14.71
N GLN A 208 -14.27 -42.19 -15.61
CA GLN A 208 -14.07 -42.53 -17.02
C GLN A 208 -12.69 -42.05 -17.47
N SER A 209 -12.05 -42.83 -18.33
CA SER A 209 -10.71 -42.54 -18.83
C SER A 209 -10.66 -42.89 -20.31
N MET A 210 -10.23 -41.92 -21.13
CA MET A 210 -10.12 -42.07 -22.58
C MET A 210 -8.65 -42.00 -22.97
N TRP A 211 -8.16 -42.99 -23.71
CA TRP A 211 -6.74 -43.15 -24.02
C TRP A 211 -6.48 -43.09 -25.53
N ALA A 212 -5.56 -42.24 -25.94
CA ALA A 212 -5.09 -42.15 -27.32
C ALA A 212 -3.69 -42.79 -27.48
N GLU A 213 -3.56 -43.66 -28.49
CA GLU A 213 -2.28 -44.25 -28.87
C GLU A 213 -1.58 -43.42 -29.94
N SER A 214 -2.37 -42.88 -30.86
CA SER A 214 -1.94 -42.09 -32.02
C SER A 214 -2.69 -40.75 -32.13
N ALA A 215 -2.23 -39.87 -33.02
CA ALA A 215 -2.91 -38.60 -33.31
C ALA A 215 -4.34 -38.78 -33.88
N ALA A 216 -4.63 -39.91 -34.53
CA ALA A 216 -6.00 -40.23 -34.97
C ALA A 216 -6.91 -40.59 -33.78
N ASP A 217 -6.34 -41.23 -32.76
CA ASP A 217 -7.08 -41.53 -31.53
C ASP A 217 -7.33 -40.27 -30.68
N GLU A 218 -6.47 -39.24 -30.79
CA GLU A 218 -6.65 -37.95 -30.10
C GLU A 218 -7.98 -37.29 -30.49
N GLU A 219 -8.31 -37.29 -31.79
CA GLU A 219 -9.60 -36.81 -32.29
C GLU A 219 -10.75 -37.67 -31.74
N LYS A 220 -10.58 -38.99 -31.69
CA LYS A 220 -11.62 -39.89 -31.19
C LYS A 220 -11.92 -39.65 -29.71
N ILE A 221 -10.89 -39.53 -28.87
CA ILE A 221 -11.09 -39.27 -27.43
C ILE A 221 -11.66 -37.87 -27.16
N TRP A 222 -11.39 -36.90 -28.04
CA TRP A 222 -12.03 -35.58 -27.97
C TRP A 222 -13.54 -35.66 -28.19
N TRP A 223 -13.97 -36.34 -29.25
CA TRP A 223 -15.40 -36.52 -29.54
C TRP A 223 -16.10 -37.39 -28.48
N GLU A 224 -15.41 -38.39 -27.95
CA GLU A 224 -15.91 -39.20 -26.83
C GLU A 224 -16.11 -38.34 -25.56
N PHE A 225 -15.14 -37.49 -25.23
CA PHE A 225 -15.23 -36.52 -24.13
C PHE A 225 -16.43 -35.58 -24.30
N LEU A 226 -16.62 -35.00 -25.49
CA LEU A 226 -17.77 -34.14 -25.78
C LEU A 226 -19.10 -34.91 -25.67
N GLY A 227 -19.15 -36.13 -26.21
CA GLY A 227 -20.33 -36.99 -26.13
C GLY A 227 -20.72 -37.31 -24.69
N ILE A 228 -19.73 -37.61 -23.82
CA ILE A 228 -19.97 -37.83 -22.38
C ILE A 228 -20.57 -36.59 -21.74
N LEU A 229 -20.06 -35.39 -22.02
CA LEU A 229 -20.61 -34.15 -21.47
C LEU A 229 -22.06 -33.91 -21.88
N GLU A 230 -22.46 -34.34 -23.08
CA GLU A 230 -23.85 -34.23 -23.53
C GLU A 230 -24.79 -35.20 -22.80
N THR A 231 -24.28 -36.31 -22.25
CA THR A 231 -25.08 -37.25 -21.44
C THR A 231 -25.31 -36.79 -20.00
N VAL A 232 -24.50 -35.84 -19.51
CA VAL A 232 -24.58 -35.37 -18.12
C VAL A 232 -25.61 -34.25 -18.01
N GLU A 233 -26.50 -34.35 -17.02
CA GLU A 233 -27.47 -33.29 -16.72
C GLU A 233 -26.76 -32.06 -16.11
N ASN A 234 -26.85 -30.92 -16.80
CA ASN A 234 -26.29 -29.62 -16.41
C ASN A 234 -24.83 -29.72 -15.89
N PRO A 235 -23.86 -30.12 -16.74
CA PRO A 235 -22.49 -30.37 -16.32
C PRO A 235 -21.73 -29.07 -16.06
N VAL A 236 -21.01 -29.06 -14.93
CA VAL A 236 -20.09 -27.98 -14.55
C VAL A 236 -18.67 -28.54 -14.58
N LEU A 237 -17.90 -28.18 -15.61
CA LEU A 237 -16.51 -28.60 -15.73
C LEU A 237 -15.64 -27.89 -14.70
N VAL A 238 -14.86 -28.66 -13.95
CA VAL A 238 -13.89 -28.14 -12.96
C VAL A 238 -12.52 -28.73 -13.29
N HIS A 239 -11.51 -27.87 -13.34
CA HIS A 239 -10.11 -28.25 -13.56
C HIS A 239 -9.17 -27.43 -12.67
N TYR A 240 -7.92 -27.86 -12.51
CA TYR A 240 -7.03 -27.25 -11.54
C TYR A 240 -6.28 -26.03 -12.08
N GLY A 241 -5.74 -26.09 -13.30
CA GLY A 241 -4.74 -25.13 -13.81
C GLY A 241 -5.06 -24.55 -15.18
N SER A 242 -4.14 -23.77 -15.73
CA SER A 242 -4.28 -23.22 -17.08
C SER A 242 -3.98 -24.24 -18.19
N TYR A 243 -3.37 -25.38 -17.83
CA TYR A 243 -2.99 -26.41 -18.80
C TYR A 243 -4.24 -27.05 -19.44
N GLU A 244 -5.25 -27.38 -18.63
CA GLU A 244 -6.54 -27.91 -19.10
C GLU A 244 -7.33 -26.86 -19.91
N THR A 245 -7.22 -25.57 -19.56
CA THR A 245 -7.81 -24.48 -20.37
C THR A 245 -7.17 -24.43 -21.77
N MET A 246 -5.85 -24.66 -21.85
CA MET A 246 -5.15 -24.72 -23.14
C MET A 246 -5.50 -25.97 -23.92
N PHE A 247 -5.65 -27.11 -23.25
CA PHE A 247 -6.19 -28.32 -23.86
C PHE A 247 -7.55 -28.06 -24.52
N LEU A 248 -8.54 -27.56 -23.78
CA LEU A 248 -9.90 -27.30 -24.30
C LEU A 248 -9.87 -26.39 -25.54
N LYS A 249 -9.05 -25.33 -25.50
CA LYS A 249 -8.90 -24.43 -26.63
C LYS A 249 -8.22 -25.10 -27.83
N GLN A 250 -7.09 -25.77 -27.61
CA GLN A 250 -6.34 -26.42 -28.69
C GLN A 250 -7.14 -27.52 -29.37
N MET A 251 -7.89 -28.32 -28.60
CA MET A 251 -8.71 -29.38 -29.17
C MET A 251 -9.88 -28.83 -29.99
N ALA A 252 -10.53 -27.78 -29.50
CA ALA A 252 -11.57 -27.07 -30.26
C ALA A 252 -11.01 -26.43 -31.55
N ASP A 253 -9.82 -25.84 -31.50
CA ASP A 253 -9.15 -25.25 -32.67
C ASP A 253 -8.72 -26.31 -33.70
N ARG A 254 -8.32 -27.51 -33.25
CA ARG A 254 -7.82 -28.59 -34.13
C ARG A 254 -8.92 -29.45 -34.75
N TYR A 255 -9.89 -29.88 -33.94
CA TYR A 255 -10.88 -30.89 -34.32
C TYR A 255 -12.31 -30.34 -34.40
N GLY A 256 -12.50 -29.07 -34.04
CA GLY A 256 -13.81 -28.44 -33.97
C GLY A 256 -14.43 -28.51 -32.56
N GLY A 257 -15.35 -27.59 -32.31
CA GLY A 257 -16.08 -27.48 -31.04
C GLY A 257 -17.51 -28.02 -31.10
N PRO A 258 -18.14 -28.25 -29.94
CA PRO A 258 -19.56 -28.57 -29.87
C PRO A 258 -20.43 -27.42 -30.43
N GLN A 259 -21.66 -27.72 -30.86
CA GLN A 259 -22.59 -26.70 -31.37
C GLN A 259 -22.82 -25.58 -30.34
N GLU A 260 -22.86 -24.30 -30.75
CA GLU A 260 -22.84 -23.13 -29.85
C GLU A 260 -23.89 -23.16 -28.72
N ASN A 261 -25.02 -23.84 -28.91
CA ASN A 261 -26.10 -23.95 -27.92
C ASN A 261 -26.17 -25.29 -27.19
N SER A 262 -25.24 -26.22 -27.45
CA SER A 262 -25.23 -27.53 -26.81
C SER A 262 -24.83 -27.45 -25.33
N VAL A 263 -25.16 -28.51 -24.60
CA VAL A 263 -24.79 -28.67 -23.19
C VAL A 263 -23.26 -28.64 -23.03
N GLY A 264 -22.53 -29.33 -23.93
CA GLY A 264 -21.06 -29.34 -23.93
C GLY A 264 -20.44 -27.96 -24.18
N ALA A 265 -20.98 -27.17 -25.11
CA ALA A 265 -20.50 -25.82 -25.37
C ALA A 265 -20.66 -24.90 -24.14
N LYS A 266 -21.80 -25.00 -23.44
CA LYS A 266 -22.03 -24.26 -22.19
C LYS A 266 -21.06 -24.69 -21.10
N ALA A 267 -20.83 -25.99 -20.94
CA ALA A 267 -19.92 -26.52 -19.93
C ALA A 267 -18.47 -26.07 -20.15
N ILE A 268 -17.99 -26.07 -21.39
CA ILE A 268 -16.63 -25.62 -21.75
C ILE A 268 -16.48 -24.11 -21.54
N ASN A 269 -17.46 -23.32 -21.98
CA ASN A 269 -17.42 -21.86 -21.82
C ASN A 269 -17.53 -21.42 -20.35
N ALA A 270 -18.20 -22.20 -19.51
CA ALA A 270 -18.34 -21.96 -18.08
C ALA A 270 -17.35 -22.77 -17.21
N ALA A 271 -16.32 -23.38 -17.81
CA ALA A 271 -15.37 -24.22 -17.09
C ALA A 271 -14.66 -23.44 -15.96
N ILE A 272 -14.63 -24.04 -14.77
CA ILE A 272 -14.10 -23.43 -13.56
C ILE A 272 -12.64 -23.86 -13.37
N ASN A 273 -11.75 -22.87 -13.47
CA ASN A 273 -10.35 -23.01 -13.09
C ASN A 273 -10.19 -22.81 -11.57
N LEU A 274 -10.04 -23.90 -10.81
CA LEU A 274 -10.04 -23.87 -9.35
C LEU A 274 -8.86 -23.09 -8.74
N ILE A 275 -7.64 -23.22 -9.29
CA ILE A 275 -6.50 -22.43 -8.78
C ILE A 275 -6.74 -20.94 -9.00
N SER A 276 -7.40 -20.56 -10.09
CA SER A 276 -7.72 -19.16 -10.35
C SER A 276 -8.69 -18.57 -9.32
N VAL A 277 -9.59 -19.37 -8.75
CA VAL A 277 -10.53 -18.93 -7.71
C VAL A 277 -9.84 -18.82 -6.35
N THR A 278 -9.03 -19.82 -6.00
CA THR A 278 -8.37 -19.91 -4.69
C THR A 278 -7.14 -19.00 -4.57
N TYR A 279 -6.40 -18.81 -5.65
CA TYR A 279 -5.12 -18.10 -5.61
C TYR A 279 -5.28 -16.63 -5.20
N ALA A 280 -4.49 -16.25 -4.20
CA ALA A 280 -4.49 -14.97 -3.50
C ALA A 280 -5.71 -14.69 -2.60
N GLN A 281 -6.66 -15.61 -2.47
CA GLN A 281 -7.83 -15.47 -1.61
C GLN A 281 -7.84 -16.47 -0.44
N ILE A 282 -7.43 -17.72 -0.71
CA ILE A 282 -7.41 -18.81 0.27
C ILE A 282 -5.96 -19.30 0.42
N TYR A 283 -5.46 -19.30 1.66
CA TYR A 283 -4.10 -19.67 2.01
C TYR A 283 -4.14 -20.90 2.93
N LEU A 284 -4.00 -22.08 2.32
CA LEU A 284 -3.82 -23.35 3.05
C LEU A 284 -2.38 -23.47 3.59
N PRO A 285 -2.15 -24.21 4.68
CA PRO A 285 -0.85 -24.29 5.38
C PRO A 285 0.14 -25.25 4.70
N THR A 286 0.43 -25.01 3.43
CA THR A 286 1.38 -25.76 2.59
C THR A 286 2.48 -24.84 2.05
N TYR A 287 3.58 -25.35 1.48
CA TYR A 287 4.62 -24.49 0.90
C TYR A 287 4.32 -24.07 -0.54
N SER A 288 3.59 -24.90 -1.30
CA SER A 288 3.08 -24.58 -2.63
C SER A 288 1.55 -24.62 -2.74
N ASN A 289 1.03 -24.11 -3.85
CA ASN A 289 -0.37 -24.30 -4.26
C ASN A 289 -0.43 -25.32 -5.42
N SER A 290 0.39 -26.37 -5.40
CA SER A 290 0.23 -27.50 -6.33
C SER A 290 -0.89 -28.42 -5.85
N LEU A 291 -1.61 -29.06 -6.77
CA LEU A 291 -2.72 -29.96 -6.43
C LEU A 291 -2.23 -31.07 -5.48
N LYS A 292 -1.09 -31.68 -5.81
CA LYS A 292 -0.47 -32.75 -5.01
C LYS A 292 -0.16 -32.34 -3.58
N GLU A 293 0.44 -31.16 -3.38
CA GLU A 293 0.78 -30.70 -2.02
C GLU A 293 -0.47 -30.30 -1.22
N LEU A 294 -1.47 -29.69 -1.86
CA LEU A 294 -2.73 -29.36 -1.20
C LEU A 294 -3.52 -30.61 -0.82
N ALA A 295 -3.65 -31.58 -1.72
CA ALA A 295 -4.36 -32.82 -1.46
C ALA A 295 -3.63 -33.70 -0.43
N GLY A 296 -2.30 -33.72 -0.43
CA GLY A 296 -1.50 -34.35 0.62
C GLY A 296 -1.78 -33.75 2.01
N TYR A 297 -1.97 -32.44 2.10
CA TYR A 297 -2.43 -31.79 3.34
C TYR A 297 -3.85 -32.22 3.75
N LEU A 298 -4.72 -32.52 2.77
CA LEU A 298 -6.06 -33.06 3.02
C LEU A 298 -6.07 -34.58 3.31
N GLY A 299 -4.90 -35.22 3.35
CA GLY A 299 -4.74 -36.64 3.66
C GLY A 299 -4.86 -37.60 2.47
N LEU A 300 -4.89 -37.08 1.23
CA LEU A 300 -4.86 -37.92 0.04
C LEU A 300 -3.41 -38.26 -0.33
N ASN A 301 -3.14 -39.56 -0.49
CA ASN A 301 -1.86 -40.06 -0.99
C ASN A 301 -2.08 -40.73 -2.35
N TRP A 302 -1.20 -40.44 -3.30
CA TRP A 302 -1.14 -41.14 -4.58
C TRP A 302 -0.61 -42.55 -4.35
N SER A 303 -1.03 -43.50 -5.18
CA SER A 303 -0.54 -44.87 -5.14
C SER A 303 0.99 -44.94 -5.32
N GLU A 304 1.55 -43.98 -6.05
CA GLU A 304 2.97 -43.86 -6.36
C GLU A 304 3.51 -42.55 -5.76
N PRO A 305 4.30 -42.60 -4.67
CA PRO A 305 4.74 -41.40 -3.94
C PRO A 305 5.52 -40.41 -4.82
N GLU A 306 6.32 -40.93 -5.76
CA GLU A 306 7.19 -40.15 -6.65
C GLU A 306 6.49 -39.71 -7.94
N ALA A 307 5.21 -40.03 -8.14
CA ALA A 307 4.51 -39.68 -9.37
C ALA A 307 4.33 -38.15 -9.53
N THR A 308 4.85 -37.62 -10.61
CA THR A 308 4.75 -36.22 -11.06
C THR A 308 4.40 -36.17 -12.55
N GLY A 309 3.98 -35.01 -13.05
CA GLY A 309 3.77 -34.82 -14.49
C GLY A 309 5.01 -35.08 -15.36
N LEU A 310 6.22 -35.01 -14.81
CA LEU A 310 7.43 -35.41 -15.54
C LEU A 310 7.56 -36.93 -15.62
N THR A 311 7.29 -37.63 -14.51
CA THR A 311 7.29 -39.09 -14.50
C THR A 311 6.15 -39.66 -15.35
N SER A 312 5.03 -38.95 -15.53
CA SER A 312 3.96 -39.37 -16.45
C SER A 312 4.45 -39.35 -17.90
N ILE A 313 5.19 -38.32 -18.31
CA ILE A 313 5.85 -38.24 -19.62
C ILE A 313 6.88 -39.38 -19.81
N VAL A 314 7.74 -39.63 -18.83
CA VAL A 314 8.71 -40.73 -18.87
C VAL A 314 7.99 -42.08 -19.01
N CYS A 315 6.97 -42.30 -18.18
CA CYS A 315 6.16 -43.52 -18.21
C CYS A 315 5.45 -43.70 -19.55
N ARG A 316 4.98 -42.62 -20.19
CA ARG A 316 4.39 -42.64 -21.53
C ARG A 316 5.41 -43.06 -22.59
N HIS A 317 6.61 -42.47 -22.60
CA HIS A 317 7.67 -42.87 -23.55
C HIS A 317 8.09 -44.33 -23.36
N GLU A 318 8.23 -44.76 -22.11
CA GLU A 318 8.53 -46.14 -21.81
C GLU A 318 7.42 -47.11 -22.27
N TRP A 319 6.15 -46.73 -22.11
CA TRP A 319 5.02 -47.49 -22.65
C TRP A 319 5.02 -47.52 -24.18
N GLU A 320 5.37 -46.41 -24.86
CA GLU A 320 5.47 -46.39 -26.32
C GLU A 320 6.53 -47.38 -26.84
N ASN A 321 7.66 -47.49 -26.13
CA ASN A 321 8.74 -48.39 -26.50
C ASN A 321 8.47 -49.86 -26.14
N SER A 322 7.87 -50.12 -24.97
CA SER A 322 7.70 -51.49 -24.46
C SER A 322 6.32 -52.10 -24.69
N LYS A 323 5.29 -51.25 -24.90
CA LYS A 323 3.86 -51.61 -24.99
C LYS A 323 3.33 -52.44 -23.82
N VAL A 324 3.97 -52.34 -22.65
CA VAL A 324 3.60 -53.10 -21.44
C VAL A 324 2.29 -52.54 -20.83
N PRO A 325 1.23 -53.35 -20.63
CA PRO A 325 -0.07 -52.88 -20.13
C PRO A 325 -0.01 -52.20 -18.74
N GLU A 326 0.91 -52.61 -17.87
CA GLU A 326 1.03 -52.05 -16.53
C GLU A 326 1.37 -50.56 -16.52
N LYS A 327 2.19 -50.09 -17.48
CA LYS A 327 2.56 -48.67 -17.58
C LYS A 327 1.36 -47.81 -17.97
N LYS A 328 0.52 -48.30 -18.89
CA LYS A 328 -0.75 -47.66 -19.25
C LYS A 328 -1.70 -47.61 -18.05
N LYS A 329 -1.83 -48.72 -17.31
CA LYS A 329 -2.65 -48.77 -16.09
C LYS A 329 -2.16 -47.78 -15.04
N LYS A 330 -0.84 -47.65 -14.85
CA LYS A 330 -0.22 -46.68 -13.92
C LYS A 330 -0.57 -45.23 -14.28
N LEU A 331 -0.52 -44.86 -15.56
CA LEU A 331 -0.91 -43.53 -16.04
C LEU A 331 -2.40 -43.24 -15.82
N ILE A 332 -3.26 -44.22 -16.12
CA ILE A 332 -4.71 -44.10 -15.90
C ILE A 332 -5.02 -43.93 -14.39
N THR A 333 -4.35 -44.70 -13.53
CA THR A 333 -4.50 -44.56 -12.08
C THR A 333 -4.09 -43.16 -11.62
N TYR A 334 -2.90 -42.69 -12.03
CA TYR A 334 -2.38 -41.36 -11.66
C TYR A 334 -3.35 -40.23 -12.02
N ASN A 335 -3.81 -40.19 -13.27
CA ASN A 335 -4.77 -39.18 -13.74
C ASN A 335 -6.15 -39.30 -13.02
N SER A 336 -6.57 -40.52 -12.67
CA SER A 336 -7.79 -40.72 -11.88
C SER A 336 -7.66 -40.23 -10.42
N GLU A 337 -6.45 -40.30 -9.86
CA GLU A 337 -6.11 -39.78 -8.54
C GLU A 337 -6.06 -38.25 -8.57
N ASP A 338 -5.56 -37.63 -9.64
CA ASP A 338 -5.61 -36.18 -9.84
C ASP A 338 -7.05 -35.66 -9.92
N CYS A 339 -7.95 -36.35 -10.62
CA CYS A 339 -9.38 -36.03 -10.62
C CYS A 339 -10.01 -36.14 -9.22
N LEU A 340 -9.61 -37.13 -8.42
CA LEU A 340 -10.08 -37.30 -7.04
C LEU A 340 -9.55 -36.19 -6.12
N ALA A 341 -8.27 -35.84 -6.25
CA ALA A 341 -7.63 -34.75 -5.53
C ALA A 341 -8.37 -33.43 -5.80
N LEU A 342 -8.73 -33.19 -7.06
CA LEU A 342 -9.47 -32.01 -7.47
C LEU A 342 -10.87 -31.95 -6.85
N GLN A 343 -11.58 -33.08 -6.80
CA GLN A 343 -12.87 -33.18 -6.09
C GLN A 343 -12.71 -32.81 -4.61
N MET A 344 -11.82 -33.49 -3.90
CA MET A 344 -11.63 -33.29 -2.46
C MET A 344 -11.25 -31.83 -2.12
N LEU A 345 -10.39 -31.24 -2.94
CA LEU A 345 -9.99 -29.85 -2.77
C LEU A 345 -11.18 -28.90 -2.99
N THR A 346 -11.99 -29.15 -4.02
CA THR A 346 -13.20 -28.35 -4.32
C THR A 346 -14.20 -28.41 -3.17
N GLU A 347 -14.51 -29.60 -2.65
CA GLU A 347 -15.39 -29.79 -1.50
C GLU A 347 -14.87 -29.09 -0.24
N THR A 348 -13.56 -29.17 0.00
CA THR A 348 -12.92 -28.48 1.12
C THR A 348 -13.04 -26.97 0.98
N ILE A 349 -12.81 -26.42 -0.22
CA ILE A 349 -12.94 -24.97 -0.48
C ILE A 349 -14.36 -24.50 -0.26
N LEU A 350 -15.37 -25.24 -0.75
CA LEU A 350 -16.78 -24.92 -0.50
C LEU A 350 -17.08 -24.89 1.01
N THR A 351 -16.59 -25.88 1.76
CA THR A 351 -16.75 -25.95 3.23
C THR A 351 -16.10 -24.75 3.92
N ILE A 352 -14.89 -24.39 3.51
CA ILE A 352 -14.15 -23.22 4.01
C ILE A 352 -14.91 -21.90 3.72
N ILE A 353 -15.53 -21.78 2.54
CA ILE A 353 -16.32 -20.61 2.16
C ILE A 353 -17.59 -20.53 3.03
N ASP A 354 -18.29 -21.65 3.20
CA ASP A 354 -19.51 -21.74 4.01
C ASP A 354 -19.25 -21.40 5.50
N GLU A 355 -18.16 -21.88 6.09
CA GLU A 355 -17.76 -21.56 7.46
C GLU A 355 -17.53 -20.07 7.70
N VAL A 356 -17.16 -19.32 6.66
CA VAL A 356 -16.97 -17.87 6.73
C VAL A 356 -18.29 -17.11 6.62
N ILE A 357 -19.25 -17.62 5.85
CA ILE A 357 -20.58 -17.02 5.68
C ILE A 357 -21.46 -17.29 6.91
N SER A 358 -21.42 -18.52 7.43
CA SER A 358 -22.25 -19.00 8.54
C SER A 358 -21.37 -19.67 9.61
N PRO A 359 -20.83 -18.94 10.59
CA PRO A 359 -19.96 -19.52 11.61
C PRO A 359 -20.76 -20.38 12.59
N ILE A 360 -20.58 -21.71 12.54
CA ILE A 360 -21.31 -22.67 13.39
C ILE A 360 -20.74 -22.75 14.82
N ASP A 361 -19.48 -22.37 15.06
CA ASP A 361 -18.90 -22.24 16.41
C ASP A 361 -17.65 -21.31 16.43
N PRO A 362 -17.53 -20.33 17.35
CA PRO A 362 -16.34 -19.50 17.48
C PRO A 362 -15.09 -20.19 18.05
N ALA A 363 -15.21 -21.37 18.69
CA ALA A 363 -14.09 -21.99 19.41
C ALA A 363 -13.27 -23.03 18.61
N SER A 364 -13.80 -23.60 17.52
CA SER A 364 -13.19 -24.73 16.78
C SER A 364 -12.47 -24.34 15.47
N LYS A 365 -12.16 -23.05 15.26
CA LYS A 365 -11.80 -22.56 13.92
C LYS A 365 -10.39 -22.97 13.46
N ASN A 366 -10.35 -23.93 12.54
CA ASN A 366 -9.23 -24.22 11.64
C ASN A 366 -9.11 -23.18 10.51
N VAL A 367 -10.10 -22.29 10.36
CA VAL A 367 -10.18 -21.23 9.34
C VAL A 367 -10.21 -19.83 9.97
N VAL A 368 -9.30 -18.95 9.51
CA VAL A 368 -9.17 -17.57 9.99
C VAL A 368 -9.53 -16.58 8.87
N ASN A 369 -10.55 -15.76 9.09
CA ASN A 369 -10.86 -14.63 8.20
C ASN A 369 -9.99 -13.42 8.54
N CYS A 370 -9.09 -13.05 7.63
CA CYS A 370 -8.13 -11.96 7.82
C CYS A 370 -8.79 -10.58 7.97
N ASN A 371 -10.03 -10.40 7.49
CA ASN A 371 -10.78 -9.16 7.68
C ASN A 371 -11.21 -8.95 9.13
N ASN A 372 -11.32 -10.04 9.91
CA ASN A 372 -11.76 -10.04 11.31
C ASN A 372 -10.60 -9.98 12.31
N ILE A 373 -9.34 -10.08 11.85
CA ILE A 373 -8.17 -9.92 12.71
C ILE A 373 -8.20 -8.50 13.31
N ARG A 374 -8.26 -8.42 14.65
CA ARG A 374 -8.36 -7.15 15.38
C ARG A 374 -7.23 -6.22 14.93
N ARG A 375 -7.62 -5.08 14.39
CA ARG A 375 -6.66 -4.04 14.00
C ARG A 375 -6.18 -3.31 15.26
N PRO A 376 -4.88 -3.01 15.39
CA PRO A 376 -4.47 -1.93 16.26
C PRO A 376 -5.20 -0.66 15.77
N GLN A 377 -6.06 -0.08 16.61
CA GLN A 377 -6.85 1.08 16.24
C GLN A 377 -5.93 2.28 16.01
N ARG A 378 -5.77 2.69 14.75
CA ARG A 378 -5.01 3.89 14.36
C ARG A 378 -5.58 5.22 14.90
N PHE A 379 -6.78 5.20 15.49
CA PHE A 379 -7.48 6.38 15.99
C PHE A 379 -7.48 6.49 17.52
N ARG A 380 -6.45 5.97 18.17
CA ARG A 380 -6.12 6.40 19.52
C ARG A 380 -5.08 7.52 19.39
N TRP A 381 -5.41 8.70 19.91
CA TRP A 381 -4.44 9.77 20.21
C TRP A 381 -3.47 9.34 21.34
N SER A 382 -3.11 8.06 21.39
CA SER A 382 -2.25 7.47 22.41
C SER A 382 -1.18 6.63 21.73
N LEU A 383 0.07 7.04 21.97
CA LEU A 383 1.32 6.28 21.90
C LEU A 383 1.50 5.46 20.63
N GLU A 384 2.28 6.02 19.69
CA GLU A 384 2.98 5.20 18.69
C GLU A 384 3.64 4.01 19.42
N GLU A 385 3.44 2.79 18.93
CA GLU A 385 4.21 1.64 19.41
C GLU A 385 5.66 1.86 18.99
N PHE A 386 6.49 2.31 19.94
CA PHE A 386 7.91 2.49 19.71
C PHE A 386 8.62 1.16 19.87
N SER A 387 9.42 0.76 18.88
CA SER A 387 10.25 -0.44 18.96
C SER A 387 11.41 -0.28 19.95
N VAL A 388 11.83 0.97 20.20
CA VAL A 388 12.89 1.35 21.13
C VAL A 388 12.28 2.17 22.27
N GLN A 389 12.48 1.76 23.52
CA GLN A 389 11.89 2.43 24.69
C GLN A 389 12.33 3.89 24.83
N ASP A 390 13.56 4.20 24.44
CA ASP A 390 14.08 5.57 24.46
C ASP A 390 13.32 6.49 23.51
N PHE A 391 12.84 5.99 22.36
CA PHE A 391 12.04 6.79 21.44
C PHE A 391 10.71 7.23 22.05
N ALA A 392 10.06 6.37 22.84
CA ALA A 392 8.86 6.74 23.56
C ALA A 392 9.12 7.89 24.54
N THR A 393 10.24 7.82 25.26
CA THR A 393 10.67 8.86 26.22
C THR A 393 10.96 10.19 25.51
N ILE A 394 11.72 10.14 24.41
CA ILE A 394 12.06 11.32 23.61
C ILE A 394 10.81 11.95 22.98
N ASN A 395 9.90 11.15 22.42
CA ASN A 395 8.69 11.67 21.80
C ASN A 395 7.75 12.30 22.84
N GLN A 396 7.66 11.76 24.06
CA GLN A 396 6.94 12.41 25.17
C GLN A 396 7.55 13.77 25.51
N ALA A 397 8.89 13.86 25.56
CA ALA A 397 9.59 15.12 25.77
C ALA A 397 9.43 16.10 24.58
N ALA A 398 9.25 15.62 23.34
CA ALA A 398 9.00 16.48 22.18
C ALA A 398 7.66 17.25 22.26
N TYR A 399 6.70 16.79 23.07
CA TYR A 399 5.47 17.53 23.38
C TYR A 399 5.63 18.55 24.53
N TRP A 400 6.86 18.97 24.85
CA TRP A 400 7.19 20.03 25.83
C TRP A 400 6.70 21.43 25.40
N SER A 401 5.39 21.60 25.42
CA SER A 401 4.66 22.88 25.53
C SER A 401 3.14 22.69 25.64
N TYR A 402 2.63 21.46 25.81
CA TYR A 402 1.20 21.26 26.15
C TYR A 402 0.88 21.61 27.63
N GLN A 403 1.89 21.84 28.47
CA GLN A 403 1.76 22.20 29.90
C GLN A 403 1.97 23.70 30.20
N ARG A 404 1.43 24.60 29.38
CA ARG A 404 1.28 26.03 29.76
C ARG A 404 -0.13 26.61 29.55
N GLY A 405 -1.17 25.79 29.44
CA GLY A 405 -2.48 26.33 29.08
C GLY A 405 -3.72 25.55 29.50
N ARG A 406 -3.72 24.84 30.63
CA ARG A 406 -4.97 24.22 31.12
C ARG A 406 -5.19 24.41 32.61
N VAL A 407 -5.98 25.43 32.93
CA VAL A 407 -6.77 25.49 34.17
C VAL A 407 -7.95 24.54 34.00
N TYR A 408 -8.11 23.58 34.92
CA TYR A 408 -9.33 22.77 35.02
C TYR A 408 -10.16 23.26 36.20
N VAL A 409 -11.41 23.64 35.93
CA VAL A 409 -12.45 23.79 36.96
C VAL A 409 -13.45 22.65 36.77
N LYS A 410 -13.62 21.83 37.81
CA LYS A 410 -14.71 20.86 37.91
C LYS A 410 -16.00 21.59 38.30
N ALA A 411 -17.09 21.33 37.60
CA ALA A 411 -18.44 21.53 38.11
C ALA A 411 -19.41 20.47 37.54
N PRO A 412 -20.48 20.13 38.26
CA PRO A 412 -21.19 18.87 38.12
C PRO A 412 -22.33 18.88 37.09
N SER A 413 -22.78 17.66 36.84
CA SER A 413 -23.69 17.19 35.80
C SER A 413 -25.16 17.61 35.92
N LEU A 414 -25.82 17.58 34.75
CA LEU A 414 -27.27 17.47 34.46
C LEU A 414 -28.08 18.76 34.40
N LEU A 415 -28.63 19.05 33.21
CA LEU A 415 -30.07 19.00 32.91
C LEU A 415 -30.31 19.19 31.40
N ARG A 416 -31.19 18.35 30.83
CA ARG A 416 -31.67 18.44 29.44
C ARG A 416 -32.62 19.64 29.30
N LEU A 417 -32.46 20.43 28.23
CA LEU A 417 -33.41 21.50 27.89
C LEU A 417 -34.32 21.11 26.71
N PRO A 418 -35.63 21.44 26.76
CA PRO A 418 -36.61 21.11 25.74
C PRO A 418 -36.52 22.05 24.53
N LYS A 419 -36.92 21.55 23.36
CA LYS A 419 -37.05 22.34 22.13
C LYS A 419 -38.26 23.26 22.22
N GLN A 420 -38.06 24.54 22.52
CA GLN A 420 -39.06 25.57 22.23
C GLN A 420 -38.80 26.23 20.88
N ARG A 421 -39.85 26.32 20.07
CA ARG A 421 -39.89 27.15 18.86
C ARG A 421 -40.06 28.60 19.29
N ILE A 422 -38.98 29.36 19.20
CA ILE A 422 -38.98 30.79 19.49
C ILE A 422 -39.44 31.56 18.25
N LYS A 423 -40.60 32.22 18.32
CA LYS A 423 -40.99 33.31 17.41
C LYS A 423 -40.50 34.63 18.02
N HIS A 424 -39.57 35.33 17.38
CA HIS A 424 -39.24 36.72 17.73
C HIS A 424 -39.13 37.62 16.51
N SER A 425 -39.86 38.74 16.56
CA SER A 425 -39.64 39.95 15.77
C SER A 425 -38.29 40.57 16.18
N LEU A 426 -37.59 41.17 15.22
CA LEU A 426 -36.32 41.86 15.48
C LEU A 426 -36.62 43.23 16.11
N SER A 427 -36.60 43.34 17.45
CA SER A 427 -36.55 44.65 18.12
C SER A 427 -35.09 45.15 18.17
N PHE A 428 -34.92 46.48 18.15
CA PHE A 428 -33.62 47.13 18.24
C PHE A 428 -33.30 47.43 19.72
N ASP A 429 -32.06 47.22 20.15
CA ASP A 429 -31.70 47.29 21.58
C ASP A 429 -31.38 48.73 22.06
N ARG A 430 -30.79 49.58 21.21
CA ARG A 430 -30.47 51.00 21.49
C ARG A 430 -30.27 51.80 20.20
N ASP A 431 -30.75 53.05 20.19
CA ASP A 431 -30.35 54.07 19.23
C ASP A 431 -29.15 54.85 19.81
N VAL A 432 -28.07 54.98 19.02
CA VAL A 432 -26.88 55.75 19.37
C VAL A 432 -26.70 56.82 18.31
N GLU A 433 -27.04 58.06 18.64
CA GLU A 433 -26.81 59.19 17.76
C GLU A 433 -25.33 59.59 17.83
N VAL A 434 -24.63 59.55 16.70
CA VAL A 434 -23.25 60.01 16.60
C VAL A 434 -23.29 61.44 16.08
N THR A 435 -23.29 62.40 16.99
CA THR A 435 -23.27 63.84 16.70
C THR A 435 -21.83 64.34 16.65
N CYS A 436 -21.20 64.22 15.49
CA CYS A 436 -19.97 64.97 15.21
C CYS A 436 -20.35 66.14 14.33
N ALA A 437 -20.48 67.34 14.90
CA ALA A 437 -20.58 68.56 14.11
C ALA A 437 -19.17 68.94 13.63
N PRO A 438 -18.97 69.36 12.37
CA PRO A 438 -17.70 69.91 11.94
C PRO A 438 -17.41 71.23 12.69
N ASP A 439 -16.18 71.42 13.16
CA ASP A 439 -15.80 72.62 13.92
C ASP A 439 -15.75 73.87 13.03
N VAL A 440 -15.29 73.74 11.77
CA VAL A 440 -15.16 74.85 10.81
C VAL A 440 -15.58 74.46 9.40
N CYS A 441 -16.18 75.40 8.66
CA CYS A 441 -16.64 75.14 7.30
C CYS A 441 -15.46 75.09 6.33
N ARG A 442 -15.30 73.97 5.58
CA ARG A 442 -14.22 73.80 4.59
C ARG A 442 -14.31 74.77 3.40
N GLY A 443 -15.46 75.42 3.19
CA GLY A 443 -15.67 76.36 2.09
C GLY A 443 -15.48 77.83 2.46
N CYS A 444 -15.78 78.24 3.68
CA CYS A 444 -15.74 79.66 4.08
C CYS A 444 -15.18 79.92 5.50
N GLY A 445 -14.70 78.89 6.19
CA GLY A 445 -14.08 79.00 7.52
C GLY A 445 -15.04 79.27 8.68
N GLN A 446 -16.32 79.53 8.41
CA GLN A 446 -17.31 79.88 9.44
C GLN A 446 -17.82 78.67 10.23
N GLU A 447 -18.23 78.90 11.47
CA GLU A 447 -18.67 77.86 12.43
C GLU A 447 -20.20 77.65 12.47
N ARG A 448 -20.95 78.38 11.62
CA ARG A 448 -22.42 78.31 11.59
C ARG A 448 -22.90 77.24 10.62
N PHE A 449 -23.44 76.15 11.17
CA PHE A 449 -23.99 75.03 10.41
C PHE A 449 -25.47 74.81 10.70
N ARG A 450 -26.21 74.38 9.67
CA ARG A 450 -27.54 73.80 9.80
C ARG A 450 -27.49 72.30 9.54
N LYS A 451 -28.24 71.52 10.33
CA LYS A 451 -28.45 70.09 10.06
C LYS A 451 -29.26 69.94 8.77
N ALA A 452 -28.68 69.27 7.78
CA ALA A 452 -29.31 69.09 6.46
C ALA A 452 -29.98 67.72 6.27
N GLY A 453 -29.62 66.75 7.11
CA GLY A 453 -30.16 65.39 7.08
C GLY A 453 -29.25 64.43 7.83
N PHE A 454 -29.57 63.15 7.82
CA PHE A 454 -28.76 62.12 8.49
C PHE A 454 -28.62 60.86 7.64
N ARG A 455 -27.50 60.16 7.77
CA ARG A 455 -27.31 58.79 7.32
C ARG A 455 -27.61 57.84 8.46
N LYS A 456 -28.48 56.87 8.23
CA LYS A 456 -28.79 55.82 9.20
C LYS A 456 -28.06 54.55 8.84
N LYS A 457 -27.39 53.94 9.82
CA LYS A 457 -26.78 52.62 9.68
C LYS A 457 -27.10 51.75 10.88
N VAL A 458 -27.32 50.46 10.63
CA VAL A 458 -27.52 49.48 11.70
C VAL A 458 -26.34 48.52 11.69
N VAL A 459 -25.67 48.42 12.83
CA VAL A 459 -24.58 47.49 13.07
C VAL A 459 -25.05 46.46 14.09
N HIS A 460 -24.93 45.18 13.73
CA HIS A 460 -25.19 44.08 14.65
C HIS A 460 -23.86 43.52 15.16
N ASP A 461 -23.69 43.44 16.47
CA ASP A 461 -22.45 42.98 17.07
C ASP A 461 -22.69 42.04 18.26
N LEU A 462 -21.63 41.35 18.68
CA LEU A 462 -21.58 40.62 19.94
C LEU A 462 -20.76 41.41 20.95
N HIS A 463 -21.31 41.59 22.15
CA HIS A 463 -20.64 42.28 23.23
C HIS A 463 -20.35 41.30 24.37
N PHE A 464 -19.07 41.17 24.72
CA PHE A 464 -18.58 40.27 25.75
C PHE A 464 -18.66 40.96 27.12
N GLN A 465 -19.41 40.36 28.04
CA GLN A 465 -19.57 40.83 29.42
C GLN A 465 -19.09 39.75 30.39
N ARG A 466 -18.84 40.14 31.66
CA ARG A 466 -18.43 39.19 32.71
C ARG A 466 -19.37 38.00 32.90
N ARG A 467 -20.67 38.19 32.65
CA ARG A 467 -21.73 37.17 32.86
C ARG A 467 -22.23 36.53 31.57
N GLY A 468 -21.63 36.83 30.42
CA GLY A 468 -22.03 36.20 29.16
C GLY A 468 -21.78 37.06 27.94
N ILE A 469 -22.30 36.59 26.81
CA ILE A 469 -22.19 37.23 25.51
C ILE A 469 -23.60 37.67 25.12
N VAL A 470 -23.77 38.94 24.80
CA VAL A 470 -25.06 39.48 24.36
C VAL A 470 -24.95 40.01 22.95
N ARG A 471 -25.97 39.76 22.14
CA ARG A 471 -26.12 40.46 20.87
C ARG A 471 -26.56 41.89 21.15
N ARG A 472 -25.99 42.84 20.41
CA ARG A 472 -26.46 44.23 20.37
C ARG A 472 -26.70 44.65 18.94
N SER A 473 -27.85 45.27 18.69
CA SER A 473 -28.12 45.96 17.43
C SER A 473 -28.08 47.47 17.65
N LEU A 474 -27.01 48.11 17.19
CA LEU A 474 -26.80 49.55 17.32
C LEU A 474 -27.30 50.24 16.06
N ARG A 475 -28.20 51.20 16.23
CA ARG A 475 -28.57 52.14 15.16
C ARG A 475 -27.69 53.37 15.31
N LEU A 476 -26.76 53.53 14.38
CA LEU A 476 -25.90 54.70 14.26
C LEU A 476 -26.56 55.71 13.33
N LEU A 477 -26.67 56.95 13.80
CA LEU A 477 -27.15 58.09 13.02
C LEU A 477 -25.99 59.07 12.86
N GLU A 478 -25.58 59.31 11.62
CA GLU A 478 -24.55 60.30 11.27
C GLU A 478 -25.23 61.52 10.65
N ASN A 479 -25.13 62.66 11.31
CA ASN A 479 -25.72 63.90 10.83
C ASN A 479 -24.84 64.56 9.76
N HIS A 480 -25.45 65.06 8.69
CA HIS A 480 -24.79 65.90 7.70
C HIS A 480 -25.08 67.37 7.96
N TYR A 481 -24.05 68.19 7.86
CA TYR A 481 -24.11 69.61 8.14
C TYR A 481 -23.88 70.40 6.86
N VAL A 482 -24.68 71.45 6.66
CA VAL A 482 -24.51 72.41 5.58
C VAL A 482 -24.19 73.76 6.20
N CYS A 483 -23.16 74.42 5.70
CA CYS A 483 -22.82 75.76 6.16
C CYS A 483 -23.96 76.73 5.86
N VAL A 484 -24.37 77.51 6.85
CA VAL A 484 -25.44 78.49 6.69
C VAL A 484 -25.03 79.64 5.77
N ASN A 485 -23.73 79.97 5.74
CA ASN A 485 -23.21 81.12 5.00
C ASN A 485 -23.00 80.83 3.50
N CYS A 486 -22.31 79.73 3.17
CA CYS A 486 -21.92 79.44 1.78
C CYS A 486 -22.61 78.19 1.19
N GLY A 487 -23.46 77.50 1.95
CA GLY A 487 -24.18 76.32 1.48
C GLY A 487 -23.34 75.05 1.28
N THR A 488 -22.03 75.06 1.58
CA THR A 488 -21.16 73.90 1.41
C THR A 488 -21.53 72.77 2.38
N LYS A 489 -21.64 71.54 1.85
CA LYS A 489 -21.82 70.31 2.64
C LYS A 489 -20.52 69.96 3.35
N ASN A 490 -20.57 69.88 4.67
CA ASN A 490 -19.45 69.50 5.52
C ASN A 490 -19.81 68.21 6.24
N SER A 491 -19.07 67.14 5.96
CA SER A 491 -19.10 65.92 6.78
C SER A 491 -18.11 66.09 7.94
N PRO A 492 -18.43 65.62 9.15
CA PRO A 492 -17.47 65.61 10.24
C PRO A 492 -16.16 64.93 9.83
N LEU A 493 -15.02 65.52 10.18
CA LEU A 493 -13.72 64.88 10.02
C LEU A 493 -13.60 63.74 11.05
N GLY A 494 -13.34 62.52 10.58
CA GLY A 494 -12.88 61.41 11.42
C GLY A 494 -13.94 60.40 11.87
N THR A 495 -15.23 60.63 11.66
CA THR A 495 -16.28 59.64 11.98
C THR A 495 -16.73 58.91 10.72
N VAL A 496 -16.03 57.85 10.36
CA VAL A 496 -16.50 56.92 9.32
C VAL A 496 -17.48 55.96 9.99
N LEU A 497 -18.78 56.08 9.68
CA LEU A 497 -19.72 55.00 10.02
C LEU A 497 -19.13 53.68 9.52
N PRO A 498 -19.00 52.63 10.37
CA PRO A 498 -18.35 51.38 9.97
C PRO A 498 -18.98 50.90 8.67
N ASP A 499 -18.21 50.60 7.62
CA ASP A 499 -18.79 50.22 6.32
C ASP A 499 -19.65 48.95 6.37
N ASP A 500 -19.52 48.20 7.47
CA ASP A 500 -20.12 46.90 7.64
C ASP A 500 -21.39 46.87 8.49
N ARG A 501 -22.24 45.90 8.16
CA ARG A 501 -23.42 45.53 8.93
C ARG A 501 -23.06 44.82 10.25
N TYR A 502 -21.84 44.28 10.35
CA TYR A 502 -21.41 43.43 11.46
C TYR A 502 -20.23 44.07 12.19
N GLY A 503 -20.27 44.10 13.52
CA GLY A 503 -19.22 44.68 14.34
C GLY A 503 -18.01 43.75 14.58
N GLN A 504 -17.02 44.30 15.29
CA GLN A 504 -15.75 43.60 15.55
C GLN A 504 -15.92 42.46 16.55
N GLY A 505 -16.83 42.55 17.53
CA GLY A 505 -17.02 41.50 18.51
C GLY A 505 -17.59 40.21 17.91
N LEU A 506 -18.52 40.33 16.96
CA LEU A 506 -19.03 39.21 16.16
C LEU A 506 -17.94 38.61 15.28
N THR A 507 -17.11 39.47 14.66
CA THR A 507 -15.98 39.02 13.85
C THR A 507 -14.99 38.22 14.69
N ALA A 508 -14.60 38.72 15.87
CA ALA A 508 -13.72 38.02 16.81
C ALA A 508 -14.31 36.68 17.26
N TYR A 509 -15.60 36.64 17.60
CA TYR A 509 -16.29 35.40 17.97
C TYR A 509 -16.23 34.34 16.86
N ILE A 510 -16.50 34.75 15.61
CA ILE A 510 -16.45 33.86 14.45
C ILE A 510 -15.04 33.32 14.24
N ILE A 511 -14.03 34.20 14.18
CA ILE A 511 -12.65 33.80 13.92
C ILE A 511 -12.12 32.88 15.01
N TYR A 512 -12.38 33.21 16.29
CA TYR A 512 -12.02 32.36 17.41
C TYR A 512 -12.60 30.95 17.27
N HIS A 513 -13.89 30.82 16.98
CA HIS A 513 -14.52 29.50 16.86
C HIS A 513 -13.99 28.70 15.66
N LEU A 514 -13.66 29.37 14.56
CA LEU A 514 -13.17 28.71 13.36
C LEU A 514 -11.69 28.28 13.48
N VAL A 515 -10.86 29.13 14.07
CA VAL A 515 -9.39 28.98 14.05
C VAL A 515 -8.86 28.35 15.33
N ASP A 516 -9.32 28.79 16.50
CA ASP A 516 -8.85 28.26 17.80
C ASP A 516 -9.68 27.06 18.26
N ALA A 517 -11.01 27.15 18.17
CA ALA A 517 -11.90 26.08 18.63
C ALA A 517 -12.19 25.02 17.56
N PHE A 518 -11.66 25.16 16.33
CA PHE A 518 -11.83 24.24 15.20
C PHE A 518 -13.29 23.84 14.91
N VAL A 519 -14.25 24.72 15.19
CA VAL A 519 -15.67 24.47 14.98
C VAL A 519 -15.99 24.64 13.49
N PRO A 520 -16.63 23.66 12.83
CA PRO A 520 -17.02 23.78 11.43
C PRO A 520 -17.87 25.04 11.17
N GLN A 521 -17.62 25.72 10.06
CA GLN A 521 -18.26 27.00 9.74
C GLN A 521 -19.79 26.96 9.73
N GLU A 522 -20.38 25.85 9.27
CA GLU A 522 -21.84 25.66 9.31
C GLU A 522 -22.37 25.56 10.74
N ALA A 523 -21.61 24.92 11.64
CA ALA A 523 -21.96 24.86 13.05
C ALA A 523 -21.88 26.24 13.71
N VAL A 524 -20.85 27.04 13.41
CA VAL A 524 -20.75 28.44 13.87
C VAL A 524 -21.95 29.27 13.38
N THR A 525 -22.30 29.15 12.10
CA THR A 525 -23.49 29.82 11.52
C THR A 525 -24.76 29.45 12.27
N ARG A 526 -24.93 28.14 12.55
CA ARG A 526 -26.09 27.62 13.28
C ARG A 526 -26.14 28.11 14.73
N ILE A 527 -25.00 28.19 15.41
CA ILE A 527 -24.88 28.75 16.77
C ILE A 527 -25.30 30.22 16.75
N LEU A 528 -24.75 31.03 15.85
CA LEU A 528 -25.08 32.44 15.71
C LEU A 528 -26.56 32.69 15.42
N ASN A 529 -27.16 31.83 14.60
CA ASN A 529 -28.58 31.93 14.28
C ASN A 529 -29.49 31.46 15.43
N ARG A 530 -29.14 30.39 16.14
CA ARG A 530 -29.98 29.82 17.20
C ARG A 530 -29.85 30.56 18.52
N MET A 531 -28.64 30.91 18.93
CA MET A 531 -28.36 31.52 20.23
C MET A 531 -28.52 33.04 20.20
N PHE A 532 -28.14 33.68 19.08
CA PHE A 532 -28.10 35.13 18.98
C PHE A 532 -29.04 35.71 17.91
N GLY A 533 -29.70 34.86 17.11
CA GLY A 533 -30.74 35.30 16.18
C GLY A 533 -30.25 36.12 14.97
N PHE A 534 -28.98 36.01 14.55
CA PHE A 534 -28.41 36.83 13.46
C PHE A 534 -29.00 36.54 12.06
N ARG A 535 -29.75 35.44 11.88
CA ARG A 535 -30.40 35.03 10.62
C ARG A 535 -29.45 35.04 9.40
N LEU A 536 -28.20 34.67 9.61
CA LEU A 536 -27.18 34.51 8.56
C LEU A 536 -27.62 33.41 7.59
N LYS A 537 -27.76 33.75 6.31
CA LYS A 537 -28.11 32.81 5.24
C LYS A 537 -26.83 32.21 4.65
N GLY A 538 -26.64 30.90 4.85
CA GLY A 538 -25.52 30.13 4.29
C GLY A 538 -24.12 30.58 4.76
N SER A 539 -23.09 30.04 4.12
CA SER A 539 -21.68 30.30 4.43
C SER A 539 -21.14 31.63 3.91
N GLY A 540 -21.82 32.26 2.95
CA GLY A 540 -21.33 33.45 2.25
C GLY A 540 -21.11 34.68 3.13
N SER A 541 -21.96 34.89 4.13
CA SER A 541 -21.79 36.03 5.08
C SER A 541 -20.55 35.84 5.95
N ILE A 542 -20.31 34.61 6.43
CA ILE A 542 -19.12 34.29 7.22
C ILE A 542 -17.85 34.37 6.35
N ASN A 543 -17.91 33.93 5.09
CA ASN A 543 -16.77 34.07 4.17
C ASN A 543 -16.35 35.53 3.99
N LYS A 544 -17.31 36.46 3.85
CA LYS A 544 -17.02 37.90 3.77
C LYS A 544 -16.39 38.43 5.06
N ILE A 545 -16.88 38.00 6.22
CA ILE A 545 -16.31 38.37 7.52
C ILE A 545 -14.87 37.85 7.65
N LYS A 546 -14.61 36.59 7.26
CA LYS A 546 -13.26 36.01 7.24
C LYS A 546 -12.30 36.80 6.35
N ALA A 547 -12.72 37.11 5.12
CA ALA A 547 -11.89 37.88 4.19
C ALA A 547 -11.51 39.26 4.75
N LYS A 548 -12.44 39.90 5.46
CA LYS A 548 -12.19 41.20 6.10
C LYS A 548 -11.28 41.10 7.30
N ALA A 549 -11.50 40.10 8.16
CA ALA A 549 -10.59 39.84 9.27
C ALA A 549 -9.17 39.55 8.75
N ALA A 550 -9.03 38.77 7.68
CA ALA A 550 -7.74 38.50 7.05
C ALA A 550 -7.07 39.78 6.53
N ASN A 551 -7.83 40.68 5.88
CA ASN A 551 -7.29 41.98 5.44
C ASN A 551 -6.90 42.89 6.62
N PHE A 552 -7.67 42.89 7.70
CA PHE A 552 -7.35 43.65 8.90
C PHE A 552 -6.05 43.17 9.57
N TYR A 553 -5.85 41.85 9.65
CA TYR A 553 -4.64 41.26 10.23
C TYR A 553 -3.45 41.13 9.26
N ARG A 554 -3.61 41.55 7.99
CA ARG A 554 -2.55 41.47 6.98
C ARG A 554 -1.25 42.16 7.40
N PRO A 555 -1.26 43.41 7.94
CA PRO A 555 -0.03 44.06 8.39
C PRO A 555 0.65 43.28 9.53
N THR A 556 -0.13 42.67 10.42
CA THR A 556 0.39 41.83 11.50
C THR A 556 1.05 40.56 10.94
N TYR A 557 0.39 39.90 9.98
CA TYR A 557 0.92 38.72 9.31
C TYR A 557 2.23 39.00 8.57
N GLU A 558 2.29 40.11 7.82
CA GLU A 558 3.50 40.55 7.11
C GLU A 558 4.63 40.88 8.11
N SER A 559 4.32 41.54 9.23
CA SER A 559 5.30 41.79 10.29
C SER A 559 5.83 40.50 10.93
N ILE A 560 4.98 39.50 11.14
CA ILE A 560 5.38 38.16 11.64
C ILE A 560 6.33 37.49 10.64
N LEU A 561 5.98 37.50 9.35
CA LEU A 561 6.83 36.94 8.30
C LEU A 561 8.20 37.62 8.25
N GLN A 562 8.26 38.95 8.33
CA GLN A 562 9.52 39.70 8.38
C GLN A 562 10.37 39.31 9.60
N ARG A 563 9.76 39.17 10.78
CA ARG A 563 10.47 38.74 12.00
C ARG A 563 11.03 37.32 11.88
N LEU A 564 10.28 36.41 11.25
CA LEU A 564 10.73 35.04 10.99
C LEU A 564 11.90 35.03 10.00
N ALA A 565 11.83 35.81 8.92
CA ALA A 565 12.88 35.90 7.90
C ALA A 565 14.20 36.53 8.41
N HIS A 566 14.15 37.38 9.44
CA HIS A 566 15.34 37.98 10.08
C HIS A 566 15.67 37.35 11.45
N GLY A 567 15.02 36.24 11.80
CA GLY A 567 15.23 35.55 13.07
C GLY A 567 16.57 34.79 13.14
N GLN A 568 16.93 34.34 14.34
CA GLN A 568 18.15 33.54 14.54
C GLN A 568 17.90 32.02 14.43
N LEU A 569 16.64 31.59 14.52
CA LEU A 569 16.22 30.19 14.45
C LEU A 569 14.87 30.11 13.76
N LEU A 570 14.75 29.19 12.79
CA LEU A 570 13.51 28.99 12.06
C LEU A 570 13.24 27.51 11.85
N HIS A 571 12.10 27.03 12.31
CA HIS A 571 11.56 25.73 12.00
C HIS A 571 10.68 25.84 10.75
N VAL A 572 10.89 24.94 9.79
CA VAL A 572 10.10 24.86 8.56
C VAL A 572 9.61 23.45 8.32
N ASP A 573 8.32 23.31 8.03
CA ASP A 573 7.68 22.04 7.69
C ASP A 573 6.54 22.29 6.68
N GLU A 574 6.23 21.30 5.84
CA GLU A 574 5.18 21.40 4.85
C GLU A 574 4.15 20.28 4.94
N THR A 575 2.87 20.64 4.93
CA THR A 575 1.76 19.67 4.96
C THR A 575 0.88 19.83 3.74
N SER A 576 0.56 18.71 3.08
CA SER A 576 -0.36 18.74 1.95
C SER A 576 -1.82 18.90 2.39
N ALA A 577 -2.53 19.79 1.73
CA ALA A 577 -3.97 20.02 1.87
C ALA A 577 -4.70 19.67 0.56
N ASN A 578 -5.96 19.26 0.67
CA ASN A 578 -6.84 19.09 -0.48
C ASN A 578 -7.81 20.29 -0.53
N ILE A 579 -7.68 21.12 -1.57
CA ILE A 579 -8.54 22.27 -1.81
C ILE A 579 -9.31 22.02 -3.10
N GLN A 580 -10.62 21.83 -2.97
CA GLN A 580 -11.54 21.62 -4.10
C GLN A 580 -11.09 20.50 -5.08
N GLY A 581 -10.49 19.43 -4.56
CA GLY A 581 -10.01 18.29 -5.35
C GLY A 581 -8.60 18.45 -5.90
N ARG A 582 -7.96 19.61 -5.74
CA ARG A 582 -6.56 19.84 -6.08
C ARG A 582 -5.68 19.70 -4.85
N ARG A 583 -4.51 19.10 -5.02
CA ARG A 583 -3.49 19.00 -3.97
C ARG A 583 -2.76 20.34 -3.90
N ALA A 584 -2.65 20.89 -2.71
CA ALA A 584 -1.89 22.10 -2.42
C ALA A 584 -1.08 21.88 -1.12
N TYR A 585 -0.26 22.85 -0.75
CA TYR A 585 0.65 22.76 0.39
C TYR A 585 0.51 23.97 1.30
N VAL A 586 0.64 23.73 2.61
CA VAL A 586 0.73 24.77 3.62
C VAL A 586 2.08 24.61 4.30
N TRP A 587 2.91 25.64 4.14
CA TRP A 587 4.22 25.76 4.77
C TRP A 587 4.05 26.39 6.15
N ALA A 588 4.57 25.76 7.18
CA ALA A 588 4.63 26.30 8.53
C ALA A 588 6.05 26.83 8.79
N PHE A 589 6.15 28.12 9.09
CA PHE A 589 7.36 28.79 9.50
C PHE A 589 7.22 29.19 10.97
N ALA A 590 8.11 28.71 11.84
CA ALA A 590 7.98 28.94 13.28
C ALA A 590 9.31 29.25 13.96
N SER A 591 9.30 30.21 14.87
CA SER A 591 10.34 30.44 15.89
C SER A 591 9.79 30.06 17.28
N PHE A 592 10.48 30.45 18.35
CA PHE A 592 9.98 30.23 19.72
C PHE A 592 8.73 31.07 20.07
N ASP A 593 8.51 32.17 19.36
CA ASP A 593 7.55 33.22 19.71
C ASP A 593 6.67 33.68 18.54
N HIS A 594 6.99 33.27 17.31
CA HIS A 594 6.25 33.64 16.10
C HIS A 594 5.94 32.39 15.27
N VAL A 595 4.78 32.38 14.61
CA VAL A 595 4.40 31.33 13.64
C VAL A 595 3.63 31.95 12.49
N ALA A 596 3.96 31.52 11.27
CA ALA A 596 3.24 31.87 10.06
C ALA A 596 2.95 30.63 9.22
N TYR A 597 1.77 30.60 8.63
CA TYR A 597 1.40 29.60 7.63
C TYR A 597 1.33 30.27 6.26
N VAL A 598 1.97 29.67 5.27
CA VAL A 598 2.03 30.18 3.89
C VAL A 598 1.47 29.13 2.95
N TYR A 599 0.52 29.53 2.13
CA TYR A 599 -0.09 28.67 1.12
C TYR A 599 0.77 28.61 -0.14
N SER A 600 0.88 27.42 -0.74
CA SER A 600 1.46 27.20 -2.07
C SER A 600 0.67 26.17 -2.86
N GLU A 601 0.58 26.35 -4.17
CA GLU A 601 0.02 25.33 -5.08
C GLU A 601 1.00 24.17 -5.29
N THR A 602 2.30 24.42 -5.24
CA THR A 602 3.36 23.42 -5.45
C THR A 602 4.12 23.11 -4.15
N ARG A 603 4.77 21.95 -4.10
CA ARG A 603 5.71 21.56 -3.03
C ARG A 603 7.14 22.05 -3.32
N GLU A 604 7.33 22.83 -4.38
CA GLU A 604 8.67 23.19 -4.85
C GLU A 604 9.36 24.14 -3.86
N ALA A 605 10.69 24.09 -3.88
CA ALA A 605 11.54 24.84 -2.96
C ALA A 605 11.54 26.36 -3.23
N ASP A 606 10.89 26.83 -4.30
CA ASP A 606 10.97 28.23 -4.72
C ASP A 606 10.41 29.18 -3.67
N LEU A 607 9.30 28.79 -3.02
CA LEU A 607 8.70 29.57 -1.94
C LEU A 607 9.65 29.73 -0.74
N PRO A 608 10.15 28.64 -0.11
CA PRO A 608 11.08 28.79 1.01
C PRO A 608 12.41 29.43 0.57
N LYS A 609 12.90 29.20 -0.67
CA LYS A 609 14.11 29.87 -1.18
C LYS A 609 13.95 31.38 -1.24
N GLN A 610 12.84 31.86 -1.78
CA GLN A 610 12.55 33.29 -1.85
C GLN A 610 12.36 33.89 -0.46
N PHE A 611 11.65 33.17 0.42
CA PHE A 611 11.41 33.61 1.79
C PHE A 611 12.68 33.67 2.64
N LEU A 612 13.66 32.79 2.38
CA LEU A 612 14.89 32.64 3.16
C LEU A 612 16.12 33.24 2.48
N ALA A 613 15.95 34.02 1.42
CA ALA A 613 17.08 34.62 0.68
C ALA A 613 18.00 35.44 1.60
N ASP A 614 17.42 36.18 2.55
CA ASP A 614 18.14 37.04 3.51
C ASP A 614 18.22 36.42 4.92
N PHE A 615 17.90 35.13 5.08
CA PHE A 615 17.92 34.47 6.37
C PHE A 615 19.33 33.98 6.73
N HIS A 616 19.89 34.53 7.81
CA HIS A 616 21.24 34.20 8.29
C HIS A 616 21.25 33.36 9.59
N GLY A 617 20.08 32.94 10.08
CA GLY A 617 19.94 32.11 11.27
C GLY A 617 20.16 30.61 10.99
N VAL A 618 19.75 29.77 11.94
CA VAL A 618 19.76 28.31 11.78
C VAL A 618 18.39 27.83 11.30
N LEU A 619 18.35 27.14 10.18
CA LEU A 619 17.16 26.50 9.62
C LEU A 619 17.00 25.09 10.18
N VAL A 620 15.84 24.79 10.76
CA VAL A 620 15.46 23.46 11.24
C VAL A 620 14.38 22.88 10.34
N SER A 621 14.72 21.84 9.59
CA SER A 621 13.80 21.17 8.66
C SER A 621 13.96 19.65 8.72
N ASP A 622 13.08 18.93 8.04
CA ASP A 622 13.24 17.49 7.82
C ASP A 622 14.33 17.18 6.76
N PHE A 623 14.39 15.92 6.31
CA PHE A 623 15.32 15.48 5.27
C PHE A 623 14.80 15.69 3.85
N TYR A 624 13.86 16.62 3.64
CA TYR A 624 13.43 16.95 2.28
C TYR A 624 14.54 17.71 1.53
N ALA A 625 15.00 17.12 0.42
CA ALA A 625 16.13 17.62 -0.38
C ALA A 625 15.97 19.06 -0.90
N ALA A 626 14.74 19.59 -0.96
CA ALA A 626 14.49 20.99 -1.30
C ALA A 626 15.26 21.96 -0.39
N TYR A 627 15.36 21.65 0.90
CA TYR A 627 16.01 22.49 1.88
C TYR A 627 17.53 22.52 1.74
N ASP A 628 18.14 21.45 1.22
CA ASP A 628 19.61 21.32 1.13
C ASP A 628 20.23 22.39 0.21
N SER A 629 19.44 22.94 -0.71
CA SER A 629 19.86 24.01 -1.63
C SER A 629 19.81 25.43 -1.03
N ILE A 630 19.34 25.59 0.21
CA ILE A 630 19.19 26.90 0.86
C ILE A 630 20.50 27.26 1.60
N PRO A 631 21.16 28.37 1.25
CA PRO A 631 22.51 28.71 1.73
C PRO A 631 22.49 29.33 3.14
N CYS A 632 22.11 28.53 4.14
CA CYS A 632 22.15 28.91 5.56
C CYS A 632 22.60 27.74 6.43
N PRO A 633 23.08 27.99 7.67
CA PRO A 633 23.31 26.92 8.64
C PRO A 633 22.05 26.08 8.85
N GLN A 634 22.15 24.76 8.74
CA GLN A 634 21.01 23.85 8.87
C GLN A 634 21.17 22.87 10.03
N GLN A 635 20.06 22.54 10.66
CA GLN A 635 19.91 21.46 11.62
C GLN A 635 18.76 20.58 11.17
N LYS A 636 19.01 19.28 10.98
CA LYS A 636 17.91 18.36 10.67
C LYS A 636 17.06 18.09 11.91
N CYS A 637 15.75 17.97 11.72
CA CYS A 637 14.79 17.78 12.78
C CYS A 637 14.94 16.37 13.37
N LEU A 638 15.45 16.31 14.61
CA LEU A 638 15.71 15.04 15.29
C LEU A 638 14.43 14.23 15.57
N VAL A 639 13.28 14.89 15.70
CA VAL A 639 11.98 14.23 15.88
C VAL A 639 11.54 13.53 14.59
N HIS A 640 11.78 14.14 13.43
CA HIS A 640 11.54 13.48 12.15
C HIS A 640 12.47 12.28 11.97
N LEU A 641 13.77 12.43 12.27
CA LEU A 641 14.72 11.32 12.24
C LEU A 641 14.27 10.14 13.13
N LEU A 642 13.82 10.44 14.36
CA LEU A 642 13.30 9.43 15.28
C LEU A 642 12.07 8.70 14.74
N ARG A 643 11.12 9.44 14.15
CA ARG A 643 9.90 8.86 13.57
C ARG A 643 10.21 8.01 12.35
N ASP A 644 11.17 8.43 11.53
CA ASP A 644 11.63 7.67 10.36
C ASP A 644 12.32 6.37 10.80
N LEU A 645 13.25 6.44 11.75
CA LEU A 645 13.92 5.26 12.32
C LEU A 645 12.91 4.28 12.92
N ASN A 646 11.94 4.77 13.72
CA ASN A 646 10.90 3.92 14.30
C ASN A 646 10.03 3.28 13.21
N THR A 647 9.65 4.04 12.18
CA THR A 647 8.85 3.52 11.07
C THR A 647 9.59 2.43 10.31
N ASP A 648 10.88 2.64 10.03
CA ASP A 648 11.70 1.68 9.31
C ASP A 648 11.95 0.42 10.15
N LEU A 649 12.13 0.54 11.46
CA LEU A 649 12.20 -0.60 12.38
C LEU A 649 10.90 -1.41 12.42
N LEU A 650 9.75 -0.74 12.50
CA LEU A 650 8.45 -1.42 12.46
C LEU A 650 8.21 -2.17 11.14
N ASN A 651 8.85 -1.73 10.06
CA ASN A 651 8.82 -2.35 8.74
C ASN A 651 9.87 -3.46 8.56
N ALA A 652 10.96 -3.44 9.33
CA ALA A 652 12.08 -4.37 9.29
C ALA A 652 12.52 -4.78 10.72
N PRO A 653 11.65 -5.45 11.50
CA PRO A 653 11.86 -5.66 12.94
C PRO A 653 13.04 -6.56 13.27
N PHE A 654 13.51 -7.37 12.32
CA PHE A 654 14.62 -8.31 12.49
C PHE A 654 15.93 -7.78 11.90
N ASN A 655 15.97 -6.54 11.42
CA ASN A 655 17.20 -5.92 10.95
C ASN A 655 18.04 -5.45 12.14
N LEU A 656 19.09 -6.21 12.46
CA LEU A 656 19.98 -5.93 13.59
C LEU A 656 20.82 -4.67 13.40
N GLU A 657 21.25 -4.37 12.17
CA GLU A 657 22.01 -3.15 11.87
C GLU A 657 21.17 -1.90 12.16
N LEU A 658 19.96 -1.84 11.59
CA LEU A 658 19.03 -0.72 11.80
C LEU A 658 18.62 -0.59 13.28
N ARG A 659 18.44 -1.71 13.96
CA ARG A 659 18.14 -1.73 15.41
C ARG A 659 19.28 -1.13 16.22
N GLY A 660 20.53 -1.49 15.90
CA GLY A 660 21.71 -0.91 16.54
C GLY A 660 21.78 0.61 16.34
N ILE A 661 21.57 1.10 15.12
CA ILE A 661 21.52 2.55 14.82
C ILE A 661 20.47 3.25 15.68
N ALA A 662 19.26 2.70 15.74
CA ALA A 662 18.14 3.30 16.45
C ALA A 662 18.32 3.28 17.98
N GLU A 663 18.84 2.19 18.56
CA GLU A 663 19.12 2.07 19.99
C GLU A 663 20.25 3.04 20.41
N GLU A 664 21.32 3.14 19.63
CA GLU A 664 22.42 4.08 19.91
C GLU A 664 21.98 5.54 19.78
N PHE A 665 21.23 5.88 18.72
CA PHE A 665 20.65 7.22 18.54
C PHE A 665 19.68 7.58 19.67
N GLY A 666 18.80 6.65 20.04
CA GLY A 666 17.84 6.82 21.12
C GLY A 666 18.52 7.06 22.47
N SER A 667 19.53 6.27 22.79
CA SER A 667 20.32 6.42 24.02
C SER A 667 21.03 7.78 24.07
N LEU A 668 21.73 8.16 23.00
CA LEU A 668 22.43 9.45 22.90
C LEU A 668 21.48 10.63 23.08
N LEU A 669 20.37 10.65 22.34
CA LEU A 669 19.41 11.75 22.39
C LEU A 669 18.72 11.82 23.76
N ARG A 670 18.39 10.67 24.38
CA ARG A 670 17.84 10.62 25.73
C ARG A 670 18.81 11.23 26.75
N THR A 671 20.11 10.93 26.69
CA THR A 671 21.12 11.51 27.59
C THR A 671 21.22 13.04 27.43
N ILE A 672 21.14 13.53 26.19
CA ILE A 672 21.12 14.96 25.89
C ILE A 672 19.87 15.61 26.51
N LEU A 673 18.69 15.01 26.31
CA LEU A 673 17.43 15.53 26.87
C LEU A 673 17.45 15.57 28.40
N MET A 674 17.93 14.52 29.08
CA MET A 674 18.06 14.54 30.54
C MET A 674 18.95 15.69 31.04
N SER A 675 19.97 16.07 30.26
CA SER A 675 20.80 17.24 30.59
C SER A 675 20.07 18.56 30.36
N VAL A 676 19.24 18.65 29.32
CA VAL A 676 18.35 19.80 29.07
C VAL A 676 17.32 19.93 30.18
N ASP A 677 16.71 18.83 30.61
CA ASP A 677 15.71 18.82 31.69
C ASP A 677 16.29 19.34 33.00
N ARG A 678 17.52 18.91 33.32
CA ARG A 678 18.18 19.28 34.58
C ARG A 678 18.77 20.70 34.57
N PHE A 679 19.30 21.15 33.43
CA PHE A 679 20.13 22.35 33.38
C PHE A 679 19.65 23.43 32.39
N GLY A 680 18.60 23.16 31.64
CA GLY A 680 18.11 23.98 30.53
C GLY A 680 19.04 23.95 29.31
N LEU A 681 18.73 24.78 28.31
CA LEU A 681 19.46 24.89 27.03
C LEU A 681 20.81 25.64 27.13
N LYS A 682 21.53 25.50 28.25
CA LYS A 682 22.80 26.22 28.47
C LYS A 682 23.95 25.56 27.71
N LYS A 683 24.62 26.35 26.85
CA LYS A 683 25.73 25.92 25.97
C LYS A 683 26.80 25.07 26.66
N ARG A 684 27.19 25.41 27.90
CA ARG A 684 28.23 24.68 28.66
C ARG A 684 27.87 23.22 28.96
N PHE A 685 26.60 22.89 29.12
CA PHE A 685 26.15 21.52 29.38
C PHE A 685 25.95 20.74 28.08
N LEU A 686 25.42 21.39 27.04
CA LEU A 686 25.26 20.76 25.72
C LEU A 686 26.60 20.42 25.06
N ARG A 687 27.63 21.26 25.25
CA ARG A 687 29.00 21.00 24.75
C ARG A 687 29.59 19.67 25.26
N LYS A 688 29.15 19.18 26.43
CA LYS A 688 29.66 17.91 26.99
C LYS A 688 29.28 16.70 26.14
N HIS A 689 28.18 16.78 25.40
CA HIS A 689 27.69 15.71 24.53
C HIS A 689 28.31 15.73 23.13
N LYS A 690 29.13 16.75 22.82
CA LYS A 690 29.72 16.91 21.48
C LYS A 690 30.61 15.73 21.10
N VAL A 691 31.46 15.29 22.03
CA VAL A 691 32.37 14.15 21.79
C VAL A 691 31.58 12.88 21.51
N GLN A 692 30.55 12.58 22.32
CA GLN A 692 29.69 11.40 22.13
C GLN A 692 28.92 11.47 20.80
N THR A 693 28.44 12.66 20.42
CA THR A 693 27.74 12.87 19.14
C THR A 693 28.69 12.67 17.95
N GLU A 694 29.90 13.23 18.01
CA GLU A 694 30.92 13.04 16.97
C GLU A 694 31.37 11.58 16.87
N GLN A 695 31.48 10.87 17.99
CA GLN A 695 31.77 9.44 18.02
C GLN A 695 30.66 8.61 17.37
N PHE A 696 29.40 8.89 17.69
CA PHE A 696 28.25 8.23 17.06
C PHE A 696 28.25 8.46 15.54
N LEU A 697 28.38 9.71 15.09
CA LEU A 697 28.40 10.04 13.65
C LEU A 697 29.58 9.38 12.93
N LYS A 698 30.78 9.40 13.52
CA LYS A 698 31.96 8.72 12.96
C LYS A 698 31.74 7.22 12.86
N LYS A 699 31.16 6.59 13.90
CA LYS A 699 30.87 5.16 13.91
C LYS A 699 29.92 4.79 12.78
N ILE A 700 28.81 5.51 12.61
CA ILE A 700 27.86 5.31 11.51
C ILE A 700 28.54 5.49 10.17
N ALA A 701 29.29 6.58 9.96
CA ALA A 701 29.99 6.85 8.70
C ALA A 701 31.09 5.83 8.34
N SER A 702 31.69 5.20 9.35
CA SER A 702 32.74 4.18 9.17
C SER A 702 32.22 2.75 9.07
N SER A 703 30.94 2.53 9.38
CA SER A 703 30.35 1.19 9.40
C SER A 703 29.89 0.80 8.00
N GLU A 704 30.33 -0.37 7.54
CA GLU A 704 29.85 -0.95 6.29
C GLU A 704 28.54 -1.71 6.56
N PHE A 705 27.42 -1.04 6.31
CA PHE A 705 26.10 -1.65 6.42
C PHE A 705 25.79 -2.50 5.18
N GLN A 706 25.26 -3.70 5.38
CA GLN A 706 24.85 -4.59 4.29
C GLN A 706 23.38 -4.41 3.93
N SER A 707 22.55 -3.99 4.89
CA SER A 707 21.12 -3.86 4.68
C SER A 707 20.74 -2.51 4.06
N SER A 708 19.90 -2.54 3.03
CA SER A 708 19.41 -1.32 2.36
C SER A 708 18.69 -0.35 3.31
N ALA A 709 18.12 -0.86 4.41
CA ALA A 709 17.44 -0.05 5.41
C ALA A 709 18.41 0.67 6.35
N ALA A 710 19.56 0.05 6.69
CA ALA A 710 20.60 0.70 7.47
C ALA A 710 21.42 1.69 6.61
N ILE A 711 21.75 1.33 5.36
CA ILE A 711 22.48 2.20 4.40
C ILE A 711 21.80 3.57 4.18
N LYS A 712 20.49 3.66 4.41
CA LYS A 712 19.73 4.92 4.30
C LYS A 712 20.19 5.98 5.31
N TYR A 713 20.71 5.57 6.47
CA TYR A 713 21.11 6.40 7.60
C TYR A 713 22.64 6.49 7.68
#